data_AF-A0A6G0U653-F1
#
_entry.id   AF-A0A6G0U653-F1
#
_cell.length_a   1.000
_cell.length_b   1.000
_cell.length_c   1.000
_cell.angle_alpha   90.00
_cell.angle_beta   90.00
_cell.angle_gamma   90.00
#
_symmetry.space_group_name_H-M   'P 1'
#
loop_
_entity.id
_entity.type
_entity.pdbx_description
1 polymer ?
#
loop_
_entity_poly.entity_id
_entity_poly.type
_entity_poly.pdbx_seq_one_letter_code
_entity_poly.pdbx_strand_id
1 'polypeptide(L)'
;MPALRSTVCETLLGEPDQDANSALIELDKGLRSSRVGEQCEAIVRFPRLIEKYPFPILINSSFLKLADVFRLGNNFLRLWVLRVCQQTEKHIDKILNIDEFVRRIYSVIHSNDPVARGLTLRTLGSVARIIPERGQVHHSIRTSLDSHNSVEVESAIYAAAQFAAQSKSFAVSMCSKISNMIRGISTDVVMKLELIPILKHMHHDTTTATMVRTLCTDLLEKYPAQDFVLVTLKTLNQLALSILVDVPKQIELLLKFLGEDKRPLVCKCAISGLYQIAKEGAHFWSEQTINNLVSFCEGLNVDNSLKADAISVFIPLTKSPAICQFHYSTDSLLMKMCIAESSSLHQSIAGNAVKVLTNIACYCFEEDIMSENDVIILKVCIQSYLLSVLSVGHQQFDDTKDLSNEEESLIQSFLKTENIDEPMDVDDVSPENFDKASNYLRDGLRSSVMLCKANKSLIPDFVSLVVKPLQQDDFELNPLICEAIAAFGGILPGTLQPFLPVFIKQLTDLNKNKNPESIATKVLLCTVIFQAIAGYDEHDEVKRVINDVIKNTDLWTNYKIGRAAVRYGHFNISSRIFGSLNNLVGSEQMHFWLAALETISTAESQLKSSNPSKLLSNLGQSISTYYRAIAALKAASLMLIFQTEYTRLRCELLQCFMRLLSTCNSFCTTPPPAIASAIVQATRDEMQSYGHITNQLRKRAKEFKGCADLYWRLYQSAFDADPNTLYHLQLLQHLCLLMAHNIESVAVPNKCESPVLDSELEKEGSLEIQLIVKCRQELLEIMSTVKEKAITHKHIRSLKKQASLLVTTPMCFPRYFFQTLQSTTITLAVSPQPRVNGEPITVNMGSNFVVKVEGVVQHGTKAKFRKVDGIQLTITSQLVTRNHDTRTTEGNLILTQTVKPHKDFFASEFCLSFNQGSQHQVHIEAALIDDTASVWQIGVRNTLTIKCH
;
A
#
# COMPACT_ATOMS: atom_id res chain seq x y z
N MET A 1 -7.66 -11.13 5.80
CA MET A 1 -7.16 -11.71 4.54
C MET A 1 -8.26 -11.68 3.47
N PRO A 2 -8.56 -10.52 2.85
CA PRO A 2 -9.48 -10.49 1.71
C PRO A 2 -8.87 -11.15 0.45
N ALA A 3 -7.54 -11.09 0.29
CA ALA A 3 -6.83 -11.60 -0.88
C ALA A 3 -6.71 -13.14 -0.95
N LEU A 4 -6.75 -13.85 0.18
CA LEU A 4 -6.86 -15.32 0.17
C LEU A 4 -8.30 -15.78 -0.08
N ARG A 5 -9.31 -14.96 0.25
CA ARG A 5 -10.70 -15.28 -0.10
C ARG A 5 -10.94 -15.22 -1.60
N SER A 6 -10.30 -14.32 -2.34
CA SER A 6 -10.48 -14.27 -3.80
C SER A 6 -9.88 -15.48 -4.50
N THR A 7 -8.67 -15.91 -4.12
CA THR A 7 -8.02 -17.10 -4.72
C THR A 7 -8.62 -18.43 -4.23
N VAL A 8 -9.12 -18.51 -2.99
CA VAL A 8 -9.75 -19.73 -2.46
C VAL A 8 -11.22 -19.86 -2.89
N CYS A 9 -11.97 -18.77 -3.09
CA CYS A 9 -13.31 -18.88 -3.68
C CYS A 9 -13.28 -19.28 -5.16
N GLU A 10 -12.25 -18.89 -5.92
CA GLU A 10 -12.13 -19.29 -7.32
C GLU A 10 -11.87 -20.79 -7.51
N THR A 11 -11.28 -21.45 -6.51
CA THR A 11 -11.05 -22.91 -6.52
C THR A 11 -12.22 -23.73 -5.93
N LEU A 12 -13.20 -23.10 -5.27
CA LEU A 12 -14.37 -23.76 -4.69
C LEU A 12 -15.49 -24.05 -5.71
N LEU A 13 -15.42 -23.44 -6.89
CA LEU A 13 -16.25 -23.80 -8.05
C LEU A 13 -15.31 -24.42 -9.08
N GLY A 14 -15.28 -25.75 -9.14
CA GLY A 14 -14.46 -26.51 -10.08
C GLY A 14 -14.84 -26.32 -11.55
N GLU A 15 -14.77 -25.09 -12.05
CA GLU A 15 -14.67 -24.86 -13.48
C GLU A 15 -13.23 -25.22 -13.87
N PRO A 16 -13.01 -26.17 -14.80
CA PRO A 16 -11.68 -26.40 -15.35
C PRO A 16 -11.15 -25.08 -15.92
N ASP A 17 -9.82 -24.89 -15.91
CA ASP A 17 -9.17 -23.77 -16.61
C ASP A 17 -9.49 -23.83 -18.11
N GLN A 18 -10.66 -23.32 -18.49
CA GLN A 18 -11.13 -23.23 -19.86
C GLN A 18 -10.33 -22.13 -20.55
N ASP A 19 -9.71 -22.45 -21.69
CA ASP A 19 -9.03 -21.44 -22.51
C ASP A 19 -10.01 -20.32 -22.90
N ALA A 20 -9.49 -19.09 -22.99
CA ALA A 20 -10.25 -17.87 -23.30
C ALA A 20 -11.08 -18.01 -24.59
N ASN A 21 -10.54 -18.70 -25.60
CA ASN A 21 -11.25 -18.93 -26.86
C ASN A 21 -12.45 -19.87 -26.67
N SER A 22 -12.29 -20.94 -25.90
CA SER A 22 -13.36 -21.89 -25.60
C SER A 22 -14.50 -21.22 -24.82
N ALA A 23 -14.16 -20.40 -23.83
CA ALA A 23 -15.14 -19.62 -23.07
C ALA A 23 -15.89 -18.60 -23.95
N LEU A 24 -15.19 -17.93 -24.88
CA LEU A 24 -15.83 -17.03 -25.84
C LEU A 24 -16.79 -17.77 -26.79
N ILE A 25 -16.40 -18.95 -27.29
CA ILE A 25 -17.23 -19.77 -28.19
C ILE A 25 -18.53 -20.19 -27.49
N GLU A 26 -18.45 -20.57 -26.21
CA GLU A 26 -19.62 -20.93 -25.41
C GLU A 26 -20.59 -19.77 -25.26
N LEU A 27 -20.09 -18.58 -24.89
CA LEU A 27 -20.93 -17.39 -24.77
C LEU A 27 -21.52 -16.98 -26.13
N ASP A 28 -20.77 -17.10 -27.21
CA ASP A 28 -21.27 -16.84 -28.56
C ASP A 28 -22.42 -17.78 -28.95
N LYS A 29 -22.37 -19.05 -28.52
CA LYS A 29 -23.48 -19.99 -28.69
C LYS A 29 -24.72 -19.53 -27.92
N GLY A 30 -24.55 -19.08 -26.68
CA GLY A 30 -25.63 -18.51 -25.86
C GLY A 30 -26.27 -17.26 -26.49
N LEU A 31 -25.45 -16.35 -27.04
CA LEU A 31 -25.95 -15.16 -27.76
C LEU A 31 -26.81 -15.50 -28.98
N ARG A 32 -26.54 -16.64 -29.63
CA ARG A 32 -27.29 -17.13 -30.80
C ARG A 32 -28.53 -17.95 -30.45
N SER A 33 -28.83 -18.16 -29.16
CA SER A 33 -30.03 -18.87 -28.73
C SER A 33 -31.31 -18.15 -29.17
N SER A 34 -32.38 -18.91 -29.44
CA SER A 34 -33.71 -18.36 -29.70
C SER A 34 -34.40 -17.86 -28.43
N ARG A 35 -33.89 -18.24 -27.25
CA ARG A 35 -34.45 -17.87 -25.95
C ARG A 35 -33.77 -16.63 -25.39
N VAL A 36 -34.54 -15.57 -25.19
CA VAL A 36 -34.06 -14.29 -24.64
C VAL A 36 -33.38 -14.46 -23.27
N GLY A 37 -33.83 -15.42 -22.45
CA GLY A 37 -33.19 -15.72 -21.16
C GLY A 37 -31.75 -16.22 -21.30
N GLU A 38 -31.49 -17.14 -22.23
CA GLU A 38 -30.15 -17.68 -22.49
C GLU A 38 -29.23 -16.61 -23.13
N GLN A 39 -29.79 -15.76 -24.00
CA GLN A 39 -29.06 -14.60 -24.54
C GLN A 39 -28.65 -13.62 -23.43
N CYS A 40 -29.57 -13.30 -22.52
CA CYS A 40 -29.31 -12.42 -21.39
C CYS A 40 -28.25 -13.01 -20.45
N GLU A 41 -28.36 -14.29 -20.11
CA GLU A 41 -27.38 -15.01 -19.31
C GLU A 41 -25.98 -14.96 -19.94
N ALA A 42 -25.88 -15.14 -21.26
CA ALA A 42 -24.62 -14.99 -21.97
C ALA A 42 -24.08 -13.56 -21.90
N ILE A 43 -24.91 -12.52 -22.09
CA ILE A 43 -24.50 -11.11 -22.01
C ILE A 43 -23.88 -10.79 -20.64
N VAL A 44 -24.54 -11.16 -19.54
CA VAL A 44 -24.09 -10.80 -18.18
C VAL A 44 -22.81 -11.53 -17.74
N ARG A 45 -22.38 -12.57 -18.47
CA ARG A 45 -21.13 -13.29 -18.24
C ARG A 45 -19.91 -12.64 -18.94
N PHE A 46 -20.12 -11.76 -19.93
CA PHE A 46 -19.00 -11.08 -20.63
C PHE A 46 -18.10 -10.23 -19.73
N PRO A 47 -18.61 -9.46 -18.73
CA PRO A 47 -17.74 -8.73 -17.81
C PRO A 47 -16.72 -9.63 -17.13
N ARG A 48 -17.15 -10.79 -16.61
CA ARG A 48 -16.27 -11.78 -15.96
C ARG A 48 -15.24 -12.36 -16.94
N LEU A 49 -15.63 -12.63 -18.20
CA LEU A 49 -14.70 -13.08 -19.24
C LEU A 49 -13.62 -12.03 -19.52
N ILE A 50 -14.01 -10.75 -19.66
CA ILE A 50 -13.10 -9.65 -19.98
C ILE A 50 -12.14 -9.35 -18.80
N GLU A 51 -12.64 -9.43 -17.56
CA GLU A 51 -11.81 -9.28 -16.37
C GLU A 51 -10.79 -10.42 -16.23
N LYS A 52 -11.20 -11.66 -16.51
CA LYS A 52 -10.32 -12.83 -16.47
C LYS A 52 -9.27 -12.82 -17.59
N TYR A 53 -9.67 -12.41 -18.80
CA TYR A 53 -8.82 -12.40 -20.00
C TYR A 53 -8.81 -11.02 -20.68
N PRO A 54 -8.08 -10.03 -20.14
CA PRO A 54 -8.09 -8.65 -20.61
C PRO A 54 -7.27 -8.41 -21.91
N PHE A 55 -7.29 -9.36 -22.85
CA PHE A 55 -6.58 -9.31 -24.12
C PHE A 55 -7.35 -8.48 -25.16
N PRO A 56 -6.72 -7.53 -25.86
CA PRO A 56 -7.39 -6.68 -26.86
C PRO A 56 -8.14 -7.45 -27.95
N ILE A 57 -7.60 -8.57 -28.43
CA ILE A 57 -8.24 -9.40 -29.47
C ILE A 57 -9.56 -10.00 -28.95
N LEU A 58 -9.55 -10.53 -27.72
CA LEU A 58 -10.74 -11.09 -27.09
C LEU A 58 -11.77 -10.00 -26.85
N ILE A 59 -11.36 -8.90 -26.24
CA ILE A 59 -12.22 -7.74 -25.94
C ILE A 59 -12.87 -7.23 -27.23
N ASN A 60 -12.09 -7.05 -28.29
CA ASN A 60 -12.60 -6.62 -29.59
C ASN A 60 -13.67 -7.58 -30.12
N SER A 61 -13.41 -8.89 -30.10
CA SER A 61 -14.37 -9.91 -30.53
C SER A 61 -15.65 -9.90 -29.69
N SER A 62 -15.52 -9.81 -28.36
CA SER A 62 -16.64 -9.70 -27.42
C SER A 62 -17.52 -8.49 -27.72
N PHE A 63 -16.95 -7.30 -27.84
CA PHE A 63 -17.73 -6.09 -28.09
C PHE A 63 -18.39 -6.08 -29.47
N LEU A 64 -17.75 -6.63 -30.51
CA LEU A 64 -18.38 -6.77 -31.83
C LEU A 64 -19.61 -7.68 -31.79
N LYS A 65 -19.54 -8.80 -31.07
CA LYS A 65 -20.68 -9.72 -30.86
C LYS A 65 -21.79 -9.06 -30.05
N LEU A 66 -21.45 -8.36 -28.97
CA LEU A 66 -22.43 -7.61 -28.17
C LEU A 66 -23.12 -6.51 -28.99
N ALA A 67 -22.39 -5.85 -29.90
CA ALA A 67 -22.97 -4.85 -30.79
C ALA A 67 -23.93 -5.44 -31.83
N ASP A 68 -23.70 -6.68 -32.29
CA ASP A 68 -24.66 -7.39 -33.15
C ASP A 68 -25.97 -7.69 -32.39
N VAL A 69 -25.86 -8.12 -31.14
CA VAL A 69 -27.02 -8.36 -30.27
C VAL A 69 -27.77 -7.05 -29.97
N PHE A 70 -27.05 -5.94 -29.74
CA PHE A 70 -27.67 -4.63 -29.55
C PHE A 70 -28.46 -4.17 -30.78
N ARG A 71 -27.90 -4.39 -31.98
CA ARG A 71 -28.52 -4.02 -33.25
C ARG A 71 -29.82 -4.78 -33.48
N LEU A 72 -29.80 -6.11 -33.34
CA LEU A 72 -30.91 -7.00 -33.71
C LEU A 72 -31.89 -7.31 -32.56
N GLY A 73 -31.47 -7.12 -31.31
CA GLY A 73 -32.23 -7.53 -30.12
C GLY A 73 -33.42 -6.63 -29.78
N ASN A 74 -34.11 -6.98 -28.68
CA ASN A 74 -35.14 -6.13 -28.08
C ASN A 74 -34.52 -5.15 -27.06
N ASN A 75 -35.32 -4.23 -26.51
CA ASN A 75 -34.82 -3.24 -25.55
C ASN A 75 -34.27 -3.86 -24.25
N PHE A 76 -34.77 -5.03 -23.85
CA PHE A 76 -34.25 -5.75 -22.69
C PHE A 76 -32.79 -6.17 -22.91
N LEU A 77 -32.46 -6.78 -24.05
CA LEU A 77 -31.08 -7.15 -24.38
C LEU A 77 -30.18 -5.93 -24.56
N ARG A 78 -30.69 -4.85 -25.18
CA ARG A 78 -29.95 -3.57 -25.33
C ARG A 78 -29.56 -2.97 -23.98
N LEU A 79 -30.46 -3.02 -23.00
CA LEU A 79 -30.18 -2.56 -21.64
C LEU A 79 -29.03 -3.36 -21.02
N TRP A 80 -28.99 -4.68 -21.18
CA TRP A 80 -27.91 -5.48 -20.63
C TRP A 80 -26.58 -5.25 -21.34
N VAL A 81 -26.57 -5.06 -22.66
CA VAL A 81 -25.36 -4.65 -23.39
C VAL A 81 -24.85 -3.29 -22.89
N LEU A 82 -25.75 -2.32 -22.65
CA LEU A 82 -25.41 -1.05 -22.02
C LEU A 82 -24.76 -1.27 -20.64
N ARG A 83 -25.34 -2.14 -19.79
CA ARG A 83 -24.76 -2.47 -18.47
C ARG A 83 -23.38 -3.09 -18.58
N VAL A 84 -23.14 -3.97 -19.57
CA VAL A 84 -21.82 -4.53 -19.82
C VAL A 84 -20.83 -3.42 -20.20
N CYS A 85 -21.19 -2.49 -21.08
CA CYS A 85 -20.33 -1.35 -21.42
C CYS A 85 -19.98 -0.53 -20.18
N GLN A 86 -20.97 -0.21 -19.33
CA GLN A 86 -20.76 0.55 -18.08
C GLN A 86 -19.87 -0.20 -17.07
N GLN A 87 -20.07 -1.51 -16.90
CA GLN A 87 -19.31 -2.32 -15.95
C GLN A 87 -17.86 -2.53 -16.41
N THR A 88 -17.63 -2.60 -17.72
CA THR A 88 -16.31 -2.87 -18.31
C THR A 88 -15.60 -1.60 -18.80
N GLU A 89 -15.94 -0.43 -18.24
CA GLU A 89 -15.41 0.88 -18.65
C GLU A 89 -13.88 0.92 -18.77
N LYS A 90 -13.18 0.25 -17.84
CA LYS A 90 -11.71 0.14 -17.81
C LYS A 90 -11.10 -0.58 -19.03
N HIS A 91 -11.90 -1.36 -19.74
CA HIS A 91 -11.47 -2.21 -20.87
C HIS A 91 -11.93 -1.69 -22.23
N ILE A 92 -12.85 -0.71 -22.28
CA ILE A 92 -13.41 -0.16 -23.54
C ILE A 92 -12.31 0.34 -24.48
N ASP A 93 -11.25 0.90 -23.92
CA ASP A 93 -10.11 1.43 -24.69
C ASP A 93 -9.30 0.37 -25.44
N LYS A 94 -9.53 -0.92 -25.17
CA LYS A 94 -8.87 -2.05 -25.81
C LYS A 94 -9.65 -2.57 -27.02
N ILE A 95 -10.78 -1.93 -27.38
CA ILE A 95 -11.54 -2.24 -28.59
C ILE A 95 -10.75 -1.76 -29.82
N LEU A 96 -10.51 -2.67 -30.76
CA LEU A 96 -9.70 -2.38 -31.95
C LEU A 96 -10.58 -1.83 -33.10
N ASN A 97 -11.69 -2.51 -33.41
CA ASN A 97 -12.57 -2.19 -34.54
C ASN A 97 -13.71 -1.24 -34.11
N ILE A 98 -13.32 -0.03 -33.69
CA ILE A 98 -14.25 0.98 -33.15
C ILE A 98 -15.33 1.36 -34.16
N ASP A 99 -14.98 1.57 -35.43
CA ASP A 99 -15.94 1.97 -36.49
C ASP A 99 -17.10 0.99 -36.63
N GLU A 100 -16.79 -0.31 -36.70
CA GLU A 100 -17.79 -1.36 -36.91
C GLU A 100 -18.67 -1.55 -35.66
N PHE A 101 -18.07 -1.46 -34.47
CA PHE A 101 -18.81 -1.44 -33.20
C PHE A 101 -19.82 -0.29 -33.18
N VAL A 102 -19.36 0.94 -33.42
CA VAL A 102 -20.20 2.15 -33.40
C VAL A 102 -21.30 2.09 -34.44
N ARG A 103 -20.99 1.68 -35.67
CA ARG A 103 -21.96 1.57 -36.76
C ARG A 103 -23.14 0.67 -36.38
N ARG A 104 -22.88 -0.46 -35.72
CA ARG A 104 -23.92 -1.40 -35.25
C ARG A 104 -24.79 -0.79 -34.16
N ILE A 105 -24.20 -0.16 -33.15
CA ILE A 105 -24.93 0.52 -32.07
C ILE A 105 -25.77 1.68 -32.64
N TYR A 106 -25.13 2.55 -33.42
CA TYR A 106 -25.74 3.77 -33.95
C TYR A 106 -26.91 3.49 -34.88
N SER A 107 -26.93 2.35 -35.59
CA SER A 107 -28.05 2.00 -36.49
C SER A 107 -29.43 1.98 -35.81
N VAL A 108 -29.49 1.82 -34.48
CA VAL A 108 -30.73 1.79 -33.69
C VAL A 108 -31.27 3.20 -33.40
N ILE A 109 -30.47 4.26 -33.55
CA ILE A 109 -30.88 5.64 -33.23
C ILE A 109 -32.02 6.17 -34.11
N HIS A 110 -32.20 5.56 -35.29
CA HIS A 110 -33.26 5.91 -36.25
C HIS A 110 -34.59 5.17 -35.98
N SER A 111 -34.70 4.44 -34.86
CA SER A 111 -35.93 3.76 -34.44
C SER A 111 -37.03 4.76 -34.06
N ASN A 112 -38.29 4.38 -34.30
CA ASN A 112 -39.45 5.14 -33.81
C ASN A 112 -39.70 4.95 -32.30
N ASP A 113 -39.01 4.02 -31.66
CA ASP A 113 -39.13 3.74 -30.23
C ASP A 113 -38.21 4.66 -29.40
N PRO A 114 -38.75 5.55 -28.55
CA PRO A 114 -37.95 6.46 -27.72
C PRO A 114 -37.06 5.73 -26.71
N VAL A 115 -37.45 4.54 -26.24
CA VAL A 115 -36.64 3.73 -25.31
C VAL A 115 -35.42 3.15 -26.04
N ALA A 116 -35.61 2.65 -27.27
CA ALA A 116 -34.50 2.15 -28.08
C ALA A 116 -33.49 3.27 -28.40
N ARG A 117 -33.98 4.47 -28.75
CA ARG A 117 -33.14 5.66 -28.96
C ARG A 117 -32.42 6.09 -27.69
N GLY A 118 -33.11 6.14 -26.56
CA GLY A 118 -32.51 6.47 -25.26
C GLY A 118 -31.41 5.48 -24.85
N LEU A 119 -31.65 4.17 -24.99
CA LEU A 119 -30.62 3.14 -24.75
C LEU A 119 -29.41 3.31 -25.68
N THR A 120 -29.65 3.69 -26.93
CA THR A 120 -28.56 3.96 -27.90
C THR A 120 -27.72 5.16 -27.46
N LEU A 121 -28.33 6.27 -27.06
CA LEU A 121 -27.63 7.44 -26.53
C LEU A 121 -26.81 7.11 -25.27
N ARG A 122 -27.39 6.35 -24.33
CA ARG A 122 -26.66 5.92 -23.11
C ARG A 122 -25.48 5.00 -23.44
N THR A 123 -25.62 4.08 -24.39
CA THR A 123 -24.52 3.20 -24.81
C THR A 123 -23.41 4.00 -25.47
N LEU A 124 -23.74 4.91 -26.39
CA LEU A 124 -22.78 5.80 -27.03
C LEU A 124 -22.08 6.73 -26.02
N GLY A 125 -22.82 7.25 -25.04
CA GLY A 125 -22.25 8.02 -23.92
C GLY A 125 -21.27 7.18 -23.09
N SER A 126 -21.59 5.92 -22.81
CA SER A 126 -20.73 5.01 -22.03
C SER A 126 -19.41 4.69 -22.75
N VAL A 127 -19.35 4.85 -24.08
CA VAL A 127 -18.13 4.65 -24.88
C VAL A 127 -17.54 5.97 -25.39
N ALA A 128 -18.01 7.14 -24.92
CA ALA A 128 -17.62 8.46 -25.44
C ALA A 128 -16.10 8.66 -25.50
N ARG A 129 -15.37 8.06 -24.56
CA ARG A 129 -13.89 8.10 -24.47
C ARG A 129 -13.18 7.58 -25.73
N ILE A 130 -13.73 6.58 -26.42
CA ILE A 130 -13.12 6.02 -27.64
C ILE A 130 -13.67 6.63 -28.93
N ILE A 131 -14.73 7.44 -28.85
CA ILE A 131 -15.39 8.07 -30.00
C ILE A 131 -15.64 9.58 -29.84
N PRO A 132 -14.71 10.35 -29.26
CA PRO A 132 -14.99 11.73 -28.83
C PRO A 132 -15.40 12.65 -29.98
N GLU A 133 -14.92 12.43 -31.20
CA GLU A 133 -15.11 13.35 -32.36
C GLU A 133 -16.12 12.86 -33.41
N ARG A 134 -17.04 11.94 -33.06
CA ARG A 134 -18.06 11.46 -34.00
C ARG A 134 -19.19 12.48 -34.19
N GLY A 135 -19.06 13.33 -35.21
CA GLY A 135 -20.03 14.40 -35.50
C GLY A 135 -21.50 13.94 -35.69
N GLN A 136 -21.74 12.74 -36.23
CA GLN A 136 -23.10 12.19 -36.34
C GLN A 136 -23.72 11.95 -34.95
N VAL A 137 -22.94 11.40 -34.02
CA VAL A 137 -23.37 11.16 -32.63
C VAL A 137 -23.60 12.49 -31.92
N HIS A 138 -22.71 13.47 -32.12
CA HIS A 138 -22.88 14.82 -31.58
C HIS A 138 -24.19 15.46 -32.02
N HIS A 139 -24.52 15.37 -33.32
CA HIS A 139 -25.76 15.88 -33.87
C HIS A 139 -26.99 15.19 -33.27
N SER A 140 -26.98 13.85 -33.18
CA SER A 140 -28.08 13.10 -32.56
C SER A 140 -28.30 13.48 -31.10
N ILE A 141 -27.25 13.62 -30.30
CA ILE A 141 -27.37 14.05 -28.90
C ILE A 141 -28.02 15.44 -28.82
N ARG A 142 -27.55 16.39 -29.65
CA ARG A 142 -28.08 17.75 -29.67
C ARG A 142 -29.57 17.79 -30.04
N THR A 143 -29.98 17.00 -31.04
CA THR A 143 -31.37 16.94 -31.49
C THR A 143 -32.27 16.22 -30.48
N SER A 144 -31.78 15.15 -29.84
CA SER A 144 -32.54 14.40 -28.82
C SER A 144 -32.80 15.19 -27.54
N LEU A 145 -32.04 16.24 -27.25
CA LEU A 145 -32.34 17.18 -26.14
C LEU A 145 -33.62 18.00 -26.38
N ASP A 146 -34.06 18.15 -27.63
CA ASP A 146 -35.31 18.82 -28.00
C ASP A 146 -36.49 17.84 -28.12
N SER A 147 -36.32 16.57 -27.73
CA SER A 147 -37.36 15.54 -27.81
C SER A 147 -38.51 15.80 -26.83
N HIS A 148 -39.72 15.38 -27.21
CA HIS A 148 -40.89 15.42 -26.33
C HIS A 148 -40.98 14.21 -25.37
N ASN A 149 -40.11 13.21 -25.52
CA ASN A 149 -40.10 12.02 -24.67
C ASN A 149 -39.06 12.15 -23.55
N SER A 150 -39.51 12.12 -22.30
CA SER A 150 -38.64 12.27 -21.11
C SER A 150 -37.49 11.27 -21.07
N VAL A 151 -37.75 9.98 -21.34
CA VAL A 151 -36.72 8.91 -21.32
C VAL A 151 -35.59 9.18 -22.32
N GLU A 152 -35.93 9.74 -23.49
CA GLU A 152 -34.94 10.09 -24.50
C GLU A 152 -34.14 11.32 -24.08
N VAL A 153 -34.81 12.35 -23.54
CA VAL A 153 -34.15 13.57 -23.06
C VAL A 153 -33.19 13.26 -21.91
N GLU A 154 -33.59 12.48 -20.91
CA GLU A 154 -32.72 12.04 -19.81
C GLU A 154 -31.47 11.29 -20.35
N SER A 155 -31.68 10.46 -21.37
CA SER A 155 -30.59 9.72 -22.02
C SER A 155 -29.67 10.63 -22.82
N ALA A 156 -30.21 11.68 -23.45
CA ALA A 156 -29.45 12.71 -24.15
C ALA A 156 -28.65 13.59 -23.18
N ILE A 157 -29.21 13.96 -22.02
CA ILE A 157 -28.52 14.67 -20.94
C ILE A 157 -27.31 13.86 -20.45
N TYR A 158 -27.51 12.56 -20.19
CA TYR A 158 -26.42 11.66 -19.82
C TYR A 158 -25.33 11.62 -20.90
N ALA A 159 -25.70 11.38 -22.17
CA ALA A 159 -24.75 11.32 -23.27
C ALA A 159 -24.02 12.65 -23.47
N ALA A 160 -24.73 13.79 -23.35
CA ALA A 160 -24.15 15.12 -23.44
C ALA A 160 -23.09 15.34 -22.36
N ALA A 161 -23.33 14.93 -21.12
CA ALA A 161 -22.34 15.00 -20.05
C ALA A 161 -21.08 14.17 -20.38
N GLN A 162 -21.26 12.91 -20.81
CA GLN A 162 -20.15 12.01 -21.14
C GLN A 162 -19.31 12.52 -22.31
N PHE A 163 -19.93 13.02 -23.38
CA PHE A 163 -19.22 13.57 -24.52
C PHE A 163 -18.56 14.92 -24.21
N ALA A 164 -19.23 15.80 -23.46
CA ALA A 164 -18.63 17.06 -23.04
C ALA A 164 -17.38 16.84 -22.17
N ALA A 165 -17.33 15.77 -21.38
CA ALA A 165 -16.16 15.43 -20.59
C ALA A 165 -14.92 15.08 -21.44
N GLN A 166 -15.11 14.61 -22.68
CA GLN A 166 -14.04 14.05 -23.52
C GLN A 166 -13.70 14.93 -24.73
N SER A 167 -14.70 15.58 -25.34
CA SER A 167 -14.55 16.31 -26.61
C SER A 167 -14.69 17.81 -26.42
N LYS A 168 -13.62 18.54 -26.76
CA LYS A 168 -13.59 20.00 -26.75
C LYS A 168 -14.59 20.59 -27.76
N SER A 169 -14.59 20.10 -29.00
CA SER A 169 -15.44 20.61 -30.08
C SER A 169 -16.92 20.49 -29.72
N PHE A 170 -17.30 19.34 -29.14
CA PHE A 170 -18.63 19.10 -28.63
C PHE A 170 -18.97 20.00 -27.44
N ALA A 171 -18.08 20.11 -26.45
CA ALA A 171 -18.28 20.94 -25.27
C ALA A 171 -18.60 22.41 -25.63
N VAL A 172 -17.79 23.03 -26.49
CA VAL A 172 -18.01 24.42 -26.95
C VAL A 172 -19.37 24.57 -27.63
N SER A 173 -19.69 23.68 -28.57
CA SER A 173 -20.98 23.72 -29.28
C SER A 173 -22.18 23.48 -28.35
N MET A 174 -22.03 22.56 -27.41
CA MET A 174 -23.07 22.19 -26.45
C MET A 174 -23.27 23.25 -25.37
N CYS A 175 -22.22 23.95 -24.95
CA CYS A 175 -22.30 25.06 -23.99
C CYS A 175 -23.32 26.11 -24.44
N SER A 176 -23.28 26.52 -25.70
CA SER A 176 -24.25 27.49 -26.26
C SER A 176 -25.70 26.99 -26.19
N LYS A 177 -25.93 25.70 -26.51
CA LYS A 177 -27.27 25.08 -26.51
C LYS A 177 -27.82 24.98 -25.08
N ILE A 178 -27.02 24.45 -24.16
CA ILE A 178 -27.39 24.30 -22.75
C ILE A 178 -27.67 25.66 -22.12
N SER A 179 -26.83 26.67 -22.39
CA SER A 179 -27.03 28.04 -21.91
C SER A 179 -28.39 28.60 -22.34
N ASN A 180 -28.78 28.37 -23.60
CA ASN A 180 -30.07 28.81 -24.12
C ASN A 180 -31.24 28.05 -23.49
N MET A 181 -31.12 26.74 -23.27
CA MET A 181 -32.15 25.94 -22.59
C MET A 181 -32.33 26.37 -21.13
N ILE A 182 -31.25 26.62 -20.39
CA ILE A 182 -31.33 27.06 -18.98
C ILE A 182 -32.00 28.43 -18.87
N ARG A 183 -31.68 29.37 -19.78
CA ARG A 183 -32.31 30.70 -19.83
C ARG A 183 -33.74 30.67 -20.39
N GLY A 184 -34.09 29.63 -21.14
CA GLY A 184 -35.40 29.45 -21.75
C GLY A 184 -36.51 29.29 -20.70
N ILE A 185 -37.67 29.89 -20.98
CA ILE A 185 -38.87 29.77 -20.12
C ILE A 185 -39.59 28.44 -20.40
N SER A 186 -39.41 27.87 -21.59
CA SER A 186 -40.01 26.60 -22.00
C SER A 186 -39.41 25.37 -21.31
N THR A 187 -38.22 25.51 -20.72
CA THR A 187 -37.56 24.43 -19.98
C THR A 187 -38.03 24.47 -18.54
N ASP A 188 -38.56 23.35 -18.04
CA ASP A 188 -39.00 23.25 -16.66
C ASP A 188 -37.83 23.29 -15.67
N VAL A 189 -38.16 23.47 -14.38
CA VAL A 189 -37.17 23.58 -13.31
C VAL A 189 -36.33 22.31 -13.13
N VAL A 190 -36.93 21.14 -13.28
CA VAL A 190 -36.25 19.85 -13.07
C VAL A 190 -35.17 19.66 -14.13
N MET A 191 -35.52 19.89 -15.40
CA MET A 191 -34.58 19.81 -16.51
C MET A 191 -33.47 20.85 -16.39
N LYS A 192 -33.75 22.07 -15.92
CA LYS A 192 -32.70 23.07 -15.65
C LYS A 192 -31.68 22.57 -14.64
N LEU A 193 -32.14 21.96 -13.54
CA LEU A 193 -31.26 21.39 -12.52
C LEU A 193 -30.43 20.22 -13.06
N GLU A 194 -30.94 19.43 -14.01
CA GLU A 194 -30.19 18.35 -14.67
C GLU A 194 -29.17 18.86 -15.69
N LEU A 195 -29.44 20.00 -16.33
CA LEU A 195 -28.57 20.58 -17.35
C LEU A 195 -27.36 21.32 -16.77
N ILE A 196 -27.51 22.01 -15.63
CA ILE A 196 -26.42 22.78 -14.99
C ILE A 196 -25.17 21.91 -14.75
N PRO A 197 -25.25 20.69 -14.18
CA PRO A 197 -24.09 19.83 -13.95
C PRO A 197 -23.26 19.49 -15.19
N ILE A 198 -23.81 19.58 -16.40
CA ILE A 198 -23.05 19.34 -17.65
C ILE A 198 -21.97 20.42 -17.83
N LEU A 199 -22.23 21.64 -17.35
CA LEU A 199 -21.35 22.80 -17.54
C LEU A 199 -19.97 22.64 -16.86
N LYS A 200 -19.83 21.73 -15.88
CA LYS A 200 -18.52 21.42 -15.28
C LYS A 200 -17.51 20.87 -16.29
N HIS A 201 -17.99 20.29 -17.39
CA HIS A 201 -17.16 19.70 -18.42
C HIS A 201 -16.64 20.72 -19.45
N MET A 202 -16.98 22.01 -19.28
CA MET A 202 -16.54 23.10 -20.15
C MET A 202 -15.14 23.64 -19.78
N HIS A 203 -14.23 22.75 -19.39
CA HIS A 203 -12.87 23.09 -18.93
C HIS A 203 -11.79 23.01 -20.03
N HIS A 204 -12.17 22.66 -21.27
CA HIS A 204 -11.24 22.44 -22.38
C HIS A 204 -10.55 23.70 -22.93
N ASP A 205 -11.08 24.88 -22.62
CA ASP A 205 -10.47 26.17 -22.92
C ASP A 205 -10.97 27.26 -21.96
N THR A 206 -10.14 28.27 -21.77
CA THR A 206 -10.40 29.40 -20.87
C THR A 206 -11.58 30.25 -21.30
N THR A 207 -11.82 30.39 -22.61
CA THR A 207 -12.91 31.20 -23.16
C THR A 207 -14.28 30.62 -22.78
N THR A 208 -14.47 29.32 -22.97
CA THR A 208 -15.73 28.62 -22.66
C THR A 208 -15.92 28.52 -21.15
N ALA A 209 -14.86 28.24 -20.38
CA ALA A 209 -14.94 28.23 -18.93
C ALA A 209 -15.33 29.60 -18.35
N THR A 210 -14.80 30.70 -18.91
CA THR A 210 -15.17 32.07 -18.50
C THR A 210 -16.63 32.37 -18.84
N MET A 211 -17.10 31.94 -20.01
CA MET A 211 -18.51 32.06 -20.40
C MET A 211 -19.43 31.31 -19.42
N VAL A 212 -19.08 30.07 -19.07
CA VAL A 212 -19.82 29.27 -18.09
C VAL A 212 -19.78 29.90 -16.71
N ARG A 213 -18.62 30.41 -16.27
CA ARG A 213 -18.51 31.10 -14.98
C ARG A 213 -19.47 32.27 -14.90
N THR A 214 -19.48 33.11 -15.94
CA THR A 214 -20.39 34.27 -16.05
C THR A 214 -21.85 33.82 -16.04
N LEU A 215 -22.20 32.79 -16.80
CA LEU A 215 -23.55 32.22 -16.80
C LEU A 215 -23.95 31.75 -15.39
N CYS A 216 -23.10 30.96 -14.73
CA CYS A 216 -23.40 30.41 -13.42
C CYS A 216 -23.48 31.50 -12.33
N THR A 217 -22.64 32.55 -12.39
CA THR A 217 -22.79 33.70 -11.48
C THR A 217 -24.10 34.43 -11.70
N ASP A 218 -24.51 34.65 -12.96
CA ASP A 218 -25.83 35.22 -13.27
C ASP A 218 -26.98 34.34 -12.74
N LEU A 219 -26.82 33.01 -12.80
CA LEU A 219 -27.83 32.07 -12.30
C LEU A 219 -27.96 32.11 -10.78
N LEU A 220 -26.86 32.29 -10.05
CA LEU A 220 -26.89 32.44 -8.60
C LEU A 220 -27.69 33.67 -8.16
N GLU A 221 -27.61 34.77 -8.91
CA GLU A 221 -28.38 35.99 -8.64
C GLU A 221 -29.87 35.83 -9.03
N LYS A 222 -30.15 35.23 -10.19
CA LYS A 222 -31.51 35.12 -10.74
C LYS A 222 -32.35 34.00 -10.13
N TYR A 223 -31.74 32.93 -9.65
CA TYR A 223 -32.40 31.75 -9.10
C TYR A 223 -31.95 31.52 -7.64
N PRO A 224 -32.46 32.29 -6.67
CA PRO A 224 -32.03 32.21 -5.28
C PRO A 224 -32.52 30.95 -4.56
N ALA A 225 -33.34 30.11 -5.19
CA ALA A 225 -33.83 28.87 -4.60
C ALA A 225 -32.67 27.93 -4.21
N GLN A 226 -32.81 27.26 -3.07
CA GLN A 226 -31.73 26.48 -2.45
C GLN A 226 -31.13 25.45 -3.42
N ASP A 227 -31.94 24.65 -4.11
CA ASP A 227 -31.45 23.61 -5.01
C ASP A 227 -30.65 24.17 -6.20
N PHE A 228 -31.06 25.32 -6.74
CA PHE A 228 -30.31 26.01 -7.81
C PHE A 228 -28.96 26.49 -7.31
N VAL A 229 -28.90 27.10 -6.13
CA VAL A 229 -27.64 27.55 -5.52
C VAL A 229 -26.71 26.37 -5.27
N LEU A 230 -27.22 25.28 -4.68
CA LEU A 230 -26.43 24.07 -4.40
C LEU A 230 -25.84 23.44 -5.67
N VAL A 231 -26.67 23.22 -6.70
CA VAL A 231 -26.22 22.60 -7.96
C VAL A 231 -25.24 23.50 -8.71
N THR A 232 -25.49 24.80 -8.72
CA THR A 232 -24.64 25.78 -9.41
C THR A 232 -23.28 25.93 -8.72
N LEU A 233 -23.24 26.05 -7.39
CA LEU A 233 -21.98 26.13 -6.63
C LEU A 233 -21.14 24.86 -6.79
N LYS A 234 -21.76 23.67 -6.72
CA LYS A 234 -21.06 22.39 -6.98
C LYS A 234 -20.47 22.33 -8.39
N THR A 235 -21.21 22.82 -9.38
CA THR A 235 -20.78 22.84 -10.78
C THR A 235 -19.62 23.79 -11.01
N LEU A 236 -19.71 25.02 -10.47
CA LEU A 236 -18.62 26.01 -10.49
C LEU A 236 -17.36 25.49 -9.79
N ASN A 237 -17.52 24.79 -8.66
CA ASN A 237 -16.39 24.21 -7.93
C ASN A 237 -15.65 23.16 -8.78
N GLN A 238 -16.40 22.24 -9.39
CA GLN A 238 -15.84 21.20 -10.26
C GLN A 238 -15.18 21.78 -11.52
N LEU A 239 -15.78 22.82 -12.11
CA LEU A 239 -15.18 23.54 -13.24
C LEU A 239 -13.85 24.21 -12.84
N ALA A 240 -13.84 24.93 -11.72
CA ALA A 240 -12.67 25.64 -11.21
C ALA A 240 -11.52 24.67 -10.93
N LEU A 241 -11.79 23.53 -10.30
CA LEU A 241 -10.80 22.48 -10.05
C LEU A 241 -10.27 21.80 -11.33
N SER A 242 -11.07 21.79 -12.40
CA SER A 242 -10.64 21.21 -13.68
C SER A 242 -9.74 22.16 -14.48
N ILE A 243 -10.02 23.47 -14.46
CA ILE A 243 -9.24 24.47 -15.23
C ILE A 243 -8.11 25.12 -14.44
N LEU A 244 -8.19 25.11 -13.11
CA LEU A 244 -7.23 25.68 -12.15
C LEU A 244 -7.07 27.22 -12.17
N VAL A 245 -7.43 27.90 -13.26
CA VAL A 245 -7.26 29.37 -13.43
C VAL A 245 -8.13 30.18 -12.49
N ASP A 246 -9.41 29.81 -12.33
CA ASP A 246 -10.39 30.59 -11.56
C ASP A 246 -10.55 30.11 -10.10
N VAL A 247 -9.65 29.25 -9.61
CA VAL A 247 -9.71 28.72 -8.23
C VAL A 247 -9.69 29.83 -7.18
N PRO A 248 -8.82 30.87 -7.24
CA PRO A 248 -8.84 31.95 -6.25
C PRO A 248 -10.19 32.68 -6.18
N LYS A 249 -10.77 33.02 -7.35
CA LYS A 249 -12.10 33.64 -7.43
C LYS A 249 -13.20 32.71 -6.90
N GLN A 250 -13.01 31.39 -7.03
CA GLN A 250 -13.94 30.41 -6.49
C GLN A 250 -13.86 30.34 -4.97
N ILE A 251 -12.66 30.40 -4.38
CA ILE A 251 -12.48 30.49 -2.92
C ILE A 251 -13.18 31.75 -2.39
N GLU A 252 -12.94 32.90 -3.00
CA GLU A 252 -13.59 34.17 -2.63
C GLU A 252 -15.12 34.09 -2.71
N LEU A 253 -15.66 33.50 -3.77
CA LEU A 253 -17.10 33.31 -3.93
C LEU A 253 -17.68 32.42 -2.81
N LEU A 254 -17.03 31.31 -2.48
CA LEU A 254 -17.50 30.40 -1.44
C LEU A 254 -17.40 31.05 -0.05
N LEU A 255 -16.34 31.80 0.24
CA LEU A 255 -16.20 32.58 1.48
C LEU A 255 -17.28 33.67 1.59
N LYS A 256 -17.62 34.34 0.48
CA LYS A 256 -18.73 35.30 0.43
C LYS A 256 -20.06 34.64 0.79
N PHE A 257 -20.35 33.46 0.24
CA PHE A 257 -21.56 32.71 0.59
C PHE A 257 -21.58 32.28 2.07
N LEU A 258 -20.42 31.99 2.67
CA LEU A 258 -20.35 31.71 4.11
C LEU A 258 -20.65 32.94 4.97
N GLY A 259 -20.19 34.13 4.57
CA GLY A 259 -20.45 35.37 5.30
C GLY A 259 -21.87 35.93 5.14
N GLU A 260 -22.47 35.77 3.95
CA GLU A 260 -23.74 36.43 3.61
C GLU A 260 -24.98 35.52 3.69
N ASP A 261 -24.85 34.23 3.38
CA ASP A 261 -26.00 33.31 3.30
C ASP A 261 -26.25 32.61 4.64
N LYS A 262 -27.49 32.69 5.14
CA LYS A 262 -27.86 32.10 6.44
C LYS A 262 -28.36 30.66 6.34
N ARG A 263 -28.48 30.09 5.14
CA ARG A 263 -29.06 28.75 4.94
C ARG A 263 -28.02 27.67 5.24
N PRO A 264 -28.27 26.76 6.21
CA PRO A 264 -27.28 25.77 6.63
C PRO A 264 -26.77 24.87 5.50
N LEU A 265 -27.65 24.46 4.58
CA LEU A 265 -27.27 23.59 3.46
C LEU A 265 -26.37 24.29 2.44
N VAL A 266 -26.55 25.61 2.24
CA VAL A 266 -25.69 26.41 1.37
C VAL A 266 -24.32 26.59 2.02
N CYS A 267 -24.28 26.89 3.32
CA CYS A 267 -23.01 26.98 4.07
C CYS A 267 -22.25 25.65 4.06
N LYS A 268 -22.93 24.53 4.31
CA LYS A 268 -22.33 23.18 4.21
C LYS A 268 -21.81 22.88 2.80
N CYS A 269 -22.54 23.31 1.76
CA CYS A 269 -22.08 23.19 0.38
C CYS A 269 -20.83 24.03 0.11
N ALA A 270 -20.77 25.25 0.63
CA ALA A 270 -19.62 26.14 0.49
C ALA A 270 -18.39 25.58 1.21
N ILE A 271 -18.54 25.12 2.46
CA ILE A 271 -17.47 24.45 3.23
C ILE A 271 -17.00 23.18 2.50
N SER A 272 -17.92 22.36 1.99
CA SER A 272 -17.56 21.16 1.22
C SER A 272 -16.77 21.51 -0.05
N GLY A 273 -17.14 22.60 -0.73
CA GLY A 273 -16.40 23.13 -1.87
C GLY A 273 -14.98 23.58 -1.49
N LEU A 274 -14.86 24.36 -0.41
CA LEU A 274 -13.56 24.80 0.12
C LEU A 274 -12.68 23.62 0.55
N TYR A 275 -13.25 22.61 1.20
CA TYR A 275 -12.53 21.39 1.57
C TYR A 275 -12.00 20.64 0.34
N GLN A 276 -12.78 20.54 -0.75
CA GLN A 276 -12.31 19.95 -2.00
C GLN A 276 -11.15 20.74 -2.60
N ILE A 277 -11.26 22.07 -2.64
CA ILE A 277 -10.18 22.95 -3.12
C ILE A 277 -8.93 22.80 -2.26
N ALA A 278 -9.07 22.82 -0.94
CA ALA A 278 -7.96 22.64 -0.02
C ALA A 278 -7.24 21.29 -0.22
N LYS A 279 -8.00 20.22 -0.50
CA LYS A 279 -7.45 18.88 -0.73
C LYS A 279 -6.68 18.74 -2.04
N GLU A 280 -7.14 19.40 -3.11
CA GLU A 280 -6.53 19.28 -4.45
C GLU A 280 -5.50 20.38 -4.74
N GLY A 281 -5.62 21.54 -4.11
CA GLY A 281 -4.86 22.74 -4.46
C GLY A 281 -4.63 23.70 -3.28
N ALA A 282 -3.98 23.22 -2.21
CA ALA A 282 -3.60 24.06 -1.07
C ALA A 282 -2.76 25.30 -1.47
N HIS A 283 -1.97 25.20 -2.54
CA HIS A 283 -1.13 26.30 -3.06
C HIS A 283 -1.92 27.49 -3.66
N PHE A 284 -3.23 27.34 -3.91
CA PHE A 284 -4.08 28.45 -4.35
C PHE A 284 -4.58 29.34 -3.21
N TRP A 285 -4.35 28.94 -1.96
CA TRP A 285 -4.77 29.69 -0.79
C TRP A 285 -3.73 30.75 -0.42
N SER A 286 -4.22 31.95 -0.15
CA SER A 286 -3.42 33.04 0.42
C SER A 286 -3.65 33.13 1.93
N GLU A 287 -2.71 33.75 2.63
CA GLU A 287 -2.83 34.06 4.05
C GLU A 287 -4.14 34.81 4.34
N GLN A 288 -4.50 35.79 3.49
CA GLN A 288 -5.76 36.55 3.63
C GLN A 288 -6.99 35.65 3.55
N THR A 289 -7.05 34.72 2.59
CA THR A 289 -8.20 33.81 2.45
C THR A 289 -8.33 32.83 3.61
N ILE A 290 -7.20 32.43 4.21
CA ILE A 290 -7.18 31.59 5.41
C ILE A 290 -7.68 32.40 6.61
N ASN A 291 -7.18 33.62 6.79
CA ASN A 291 -7.60 34.52 7.87
C ASN A 291 -9.09 34.88 7.78
N ASN A 292 -9.64 35.03 6.57
CA ASN A 292 -11.09 35.21 6.37
C ASN A 292 -11.89 34.00 6.85
N LEU A 293 -11.41 32.78 6.60
CA LEU A 293 -12.06 31.55 7.08
C LEU A 293 -11.92 31.41 8.60
N VAL A 294 -10.77 31.78 9.18
CA VAL A 294 -10.56 31.83 10.64
C VAL A 294 -11.57 32.79 11.27
N SER A 295 -11.70 34.00 10.73
CA SER A 295 -12.66 35.00 11.22
C SER A 295 -14.10 34.50 11.15
N PHE A 296 -14.45 33.74 10.11
CA PHE A 296 -15.76 33.08 10.01
C PHE A 296 -15.96 32.04 11.10
N CYS A 297 -14.96 31.18 11.37
CA CYS A 297 -15.03 30.19 12.44
C CYS A 297 -15.18 30.82 13.83
N GLU A 298 -14.49 31.93 14.11
CA GLU A 298 -14.60 32.68 15.36
C GLU A 298 -15.98 33.33 15.53
N GLY A 299 -16.64 33.70 14.43
CA GLY A 299 -18.01 34.21 14.45
C GLY A 299 -19.10 33.16 14.74
N LEU A 300 -18.78 31.87 14.65
CA LEU A 300 -19.71 30.76 14.87
C LEU A 300 -19.75 30.35 16.36
N ASN A 301 -20.53 31.08 17.16
CA ASN A 301 -20.63 30.79 18.61
C ASN A 301 -21.70 29.75 18.97
N VAL A 302 -22.65 29.44 18.08
CA VAL A 302 -23.83 28.60 18.39
C VAL A 302 -23.87 27.31 17.55
N ASP A 303 -23.46 27.35 16.27
CA ASP A 303 -23.52 26.18 15.38
C ASP A 303 -22.20 25.38 15.43
N ASN A 304 -22.07 24.53 16.45
CA ASN A 304 -20.89 23.69 16.66
C ASN A 304 -20.63 22.70 15.52
N SER A 305 -21.68 22.19 14.86
CA SER A 305 -21.53 21.28 13.71
C SER A 305 -20.93 22.01 12.52
N LEU A 306 -21.43 23.21 12.20
CA LEU A 306 -20.92 24.00 11.08
C LEU A 306 -19.49 24.50 11.36
N LYS A 307 -19.19 24.88 12.60
CA LYS A 307 -17.84 25.27 13.03
C LYS A 307 -16.85 24.11 12.90
N ALA A 308 -17.23 22.90 13.32
CA ALA A 308 -16.41 21.71 13.13
C ALA A 308 -16.14 21.43 11.65
N ASP A 309 -17.16 21.52 10.79
CA ASP A 309 -17.03 21.34 9.34
C ASP A 309 -16.08 22.41 8.75
N ALA A 310 -16.18 23.67 9.18
CA ALA A 310 -15.33 24.76 8.71
C ALA A 310 -13.87 24.57 9.12
N ILE A 311 -13.60 24.20 10.37
CA ILE A 311 -12.23 23.91 10.84
C ILE A 311 -11.62 22.73 10.08
N SER A 312 -12.45 21.76 9.66
CA SER A 312 -11.97 20.59 8.90
C SER A 312 -11.30 20.96 7.57
N VAL A 313 -11.58 22.14 6.99
CA VAL A 313 -10.94 22.67 5.77
C VAL A 313 -9.45 22.93 5.98
N PHE A 314 -9.02 23.31 7.19
CA PHE A 314 -7.61 23.56 7.48
C PHE A 314 -6.77 22.29 7.55
N ILE A 315 -7.38 21.12 7.77
CA ILE A 315 -6.68 19.83 7.85
C ILE A 315 -5.97 19.48 6.54
N PRO A 316 -6.62 19.49 5.35
CA PRO A 316 -5.91 19.31 4.09
C PRO A 316 -4.96 20.47 3.74
N LEU A 317 -5.25 21.72 4.15
CA LEU A 317 -4.36 22.86 3.89
C LEU A 317 -3.00 22.70 4.59
N THR A 318 -3.03 22.31 5.86
CA THR A 318 -1.83 22.10 6.70
C THR A 318 -1.02 20.86 6.33
N LYS A 319 -1.42 20.11 5.29
CA LYS A 319 -0.53 19.12 4.67
C LYS A 319 0.47 19.75 3.71
N SER A 320 0.27 21.01 3.32
CA SER A 320 1.19 21.75 2.48
C SER A 320 2.25 22.46 3.34
N PRO A 321 3.55 22.19 3.13
CA PRO A 321 4.63 22.87 3.83
C PRO A 321 4.54 24.40 3.77
N ALA A 322 4.13 24.95 2.63
CA ALA A 322 4.00 26.40 2.45
C ALA A 322 2.96 27.03 3.41
N ILE A 323 1.83 26.35 3.63
CA ILE A 323 0.80 26.84 4.56
C ILE A 323 1.30 26.76 6.00
N CYS A 324 1.98 25.68 6.36
CA CYS A 324 2.60 25.55 7.69
C CYS A 324 3.63 26.67 7.91
N GLN A 325 4.45 26.99 6.91
CA GLN A 325 5.44 28.07 6.98
C GLN A 325 4.81 29.46 7.18
N PHE A 326 3.60 29.72 6.70
CA PHE A 326 2.90 30.99 6.97
C PHE A 326 2.29 31.08 8.37
N HIS A 327 1.99 29.92 8.99
CA HIS A 327 1.20 29.84 10.21
C HIS A 327 1.89 29.07 11.35
N TYR A 328 3.22 28.87 11.31
CA TYR A 328 3.91 28.10 12.37
C TYR A 328 3.96 28.84 13.71
N SER A 329 4.01 30.18 13.67
CA SER A 329 4.07 30.99 14.89
C SER A 329 2.76 30.89 15.67
N THR A 330 2.86 30.73 16.98
CA THR A 330 1.75 30.83 17.94
C THR A 330 1.05 32.19 17.89
N ASP A 331 1.66 33.20 17.28
CA ASP A 331 1.03 34.50 17.05
C ASP A 331 0.07 34.54 15.85
N SER A 332 0.14 33.57 14.94
CA SER A 332 -0.74 33.52 13.78
C SER A 332 -2.20 33.29 14.17
N LEU A 333 -3.13 33.89 13.43
CA LEU A 333 -4.57 33.78 13.70
C LEU A 333 -5.05 32.33 13.70
N LEU A 334 -4.53 31.51 12.77
CA LEU A 334 -4.86 30.09 12.69
C LEU A 334 -4.41 29.32 13.93
N MET A 335 -3.17 29.53 14.40
CA MET A 335 -2.65 28.85 15.59
C MET A 335 -3.42 29.30 16.85
N LYS A 336 -3.66 30.60 17.01
CA LYS A 336 -4.43 31.14 18.15
C LYS A 336 -5.82 30.53 18.23
N MET A 337 -6.55 30.51 17.11
CA MET A 337 -7.86 29.88 17.03
C MET A 337 -7.76 28.38 17.36
N CYS A 338 -6.86 27.62 16.74
CA CYS A 338 -6.77 26.18 16.99
C CYS A 338 -6.33 25.84 18.43
N ILE A 339 -5.46 26.63 19.06
CA ILE A 339 -5.09 26.48 20.47
C ILE A 339 -6.32 26.69 21.35
N ALA A 340 -7.08 27.77 21.14
CA ALA A 340 -8.29 28.06 21.91
C ALA A 340 -9.39 26.99 21.71
N GLU A 341 -9.58 26.51 20.48
CA GLU A 341 -10.58 25.50 20.14
C GLU A 341 -10.17 24.07 20.54
N SER A 342 -8.88 23.82 20.81
CA SER A 342 -8.40 22.50 21.28
C SER A 342 -9.02 22.08 22.61
N SER A 343 -9.43 23.05 23.43
CA SER A 343 -10.15 22.88 24.70
C SER A 343 -11.67 22.99 24.58
N SER A 344 -12.23 22.99 23.37
CA SER A 344 -13.69 23.07 23.17
C SER A 344 -14.41 21.85 23.76
N LEU A 345 -15.57 22.07 24.40
CA LEU A 345 -16.44 21.00 24.91
C LEU A 345 -16.96 20.10 23.77
N HIS A 346 -17.07 20.65 22.55
CA HIS A 346 -17.52 19.88 21.40
C HIS A 346 -16.34 19.13 20.75
N GLN A 347 -16.28 17.83 20.98
CA GLN A 347 -15.14 16.96 20.62
C GLN A 347 -14.76 17.01 19.13
N SER A 348 -15.70 17.24 18.21
CA SER A 348 -15.40 17.39 16.78
C SER A 348 -14.59 18.65 16.47
N ILE A 349 -14.86 19.75 17.20
CA ILE A 349 -14.14 21.02 17.06
C ILE A 349 -12.72 20.84 17.59
N ALA A 350 -12.61 20.36 18.83
CA ALA A 350 -11.32 20.10 19.47
C ALA A 350 -10.46 19.11 18.68
N GLY A 351 -11.05 18.00 18.21
CA GLY A 351 -10.35 17.00 17.41
C GLY A 351 -9.89 17.53 16.05
N ASN A 352 -10.67 18.38 15.37
CA ASN A 352 -10.24 19.02 14.13
C ASN A 352 -9.14 20.05 14.38
N ALA A 353 -9.24 20.85 15.44
CA ALA A 353 -8.20 21.80 15.84
C ALA A 353 -6.87 21.07 16.16
N VAL A 354 -6.92 19.99 16.94
CA VAL A 354 -5.76 19.17 17.29
C VAL A 354 -5.07 18.57 16.05
N LYS A 355 -5.82 18.13 15.04
CA LYS A 355 -5.23 17.66 13.77
C LYS A 355 -4.46 18.76 13.04
N VAL A 356 -5.00 19.97 13.01
CA VAL A 356 -4.35 21.14 12.39
C VAL A 356 -3.06 21.48 13.14
N LEU A 357 -3.14 21.59 14.48
CA LEU A 357 -1.96 21.81 15.35
C LEU A 357 -0.90 20.74 15.14
N THR A 358 -1.31 19.47 15.06
CA THR A 358 -0.38 18.33 14.87
C THR A 358 0.33 18.41 13.52
N ASN A 359 -0.38 18.72 12.43
CA ASN A 359 0.24 18.84 11.10
C ASN A 359 1.29 19.97 11.07
N ILE A 360 0.96 21.14 11.64
CA ILE A 360 1.89 22.27 11.74
C ILE A 360 3.09 21.88 12.60
N ALA A 361 2.86 21.28 13.78
CA ALA A 361 3.92 20.84 14.69
C ALA A 361 4.87 19.84 14.02
N CYS A 362 4.35 18.85 13.28
CA CYS A 362 5.17 17.87 12.58
C CYS A 362 6.09 18.54 11.55
N TYR A 363 5.56 19.48 10.76
CA TYR A 363 6.37 20.27 9.84
C TYR A 363 7.47 21.06 10.57
N CYS A 364 7.13 21.72 11.67
CA CYS A 364 8.10 22.50 12.44
C CYS A 364 9.21 21.65 13.06
N PHE A 365 8.92 20.41 13.45
CA PHE A 365 9.92 19.45 13.94
C PHE A 365 10.82 18.92 12.82
N GLU A 366 10.26 18.66 11.64
CA GLU A 366 11.02 18.21 10.48
C GLU A 366 12.02 19.28 9.98
N GLU A 367 11.63 20.56 10.06
CA GLU A 367 12.46 21.70 9.62
C GLU A 367 13.30 22.36 10.74
N ASP A 368 13.17 21.90 11.99
CA ASP A 368 13.90 22.44 13.17
C ASP A 368 13.70 23.95 13.41
N ILE A 369 12.46 24.44 13.24
CA ILE A 369 12.10 25.87 13.30
C ILE A 369 11.30 26.28 14.55
N MET A 370 10.93 25.34 15.42
CA MET A 370 10.04 25.60 16.56
C MET A 370 10.79 26.04 17.81
N SER A 371 10.24 27.01 18.55
CA SER A 371 10.78 27.38 19.87
C SER A 371 10.41 26.36 20.95
N GLU A 372 11.22 26.22 22.00
CA GLU A 372 10.91 25.31 23.12
C GLU A 372 9.55 25.60 23.77
N ASN A 373 9.16 26.87 23.86
CA ASN A 373 7.86 27.27 24.40
C ASN A 373 6.69 26.79 23.53
N ASP A 374 6.80 26.91 22.21
CA ASP A 374 5.75 26.47 21.28
C ASP A 374 5.59 24.94 21.32
N VAL A 375 6.69 24.20 21.50
CA VAL A 375 6.67 22.74 21.72
C VAL A 375 5.84 22.37 22.94
N ILE A 376 6.05 23.07 24.07
CA ILE A 376 5.32 22.83 25.32
C ILE A 376 3.83 23.10 25.13
N ILE A 377 3.47 24.23 24.52
CA ILE A 377 2.06 24.60 24.27
C ILE A 377 1.37 23.53 23.43
N LEU A 378 1.97 23.12 22.31
CA LEU A 378 1.39 22.13 21.41
C LEU A 378 1.25 20.75 22.06
N LYS A 379 2.27 20.33 22.80
CA LYS A 379 2.23 19.10 23.60
C LYS A 379 1.05 19.14 24.57
N VAL A 380 0.89 20.23 25.32
CA VAL A 380 -0.19 20.41 26.29
C VAL A 380 -1.57 20.38 25.63
N CYS A 381 -1.77 21.06 24.49
CA CYS A 381 -3.05 21.03 23.76
C CYS A 381 -3.46 19.63 23.32
N ILE A 382 -2.49 18.82 22.86
CA ILE A 382 -2.78 17.45 22.40
C ILE A 382 -3.02 16.53 23.60
N GLN A 383 -2.27 16.69 24.69
CA GLN A 383 -2.46 15.95 25.93
C GLN A 383 -3.83 16.24 26.57
N SER A 384 -4.25 17.51 26.62
CA SER A 384 -5.53 17.91 27.21
C SER A 384 -6.71 17.35 26.43
N TYR A 385 -6.69 17.42 25.09
CA TYR A 385 -7.70 16.79 24.25
C TYR A 385 -7.72 15.27 24.41
N LEU A 386 -6.56 14.62 24.44
CA LEU A 386 -6.50 13.17 24.60
C LEU A 386 -7.03 12.75 25.99
N LEU A 387 -6.69 13.47 27.04
CA LEU A 387 -7.21 13.22 28.39
C LEU A 387 -8.72 13.41 28.44
N SER A 388 -9.24 14.48 27.84
CA SER A 388 -10.68 14.72 27.69
C SER A 388 -11.37 13.52 27.05
N VAL A 389 -10.90 13.04 25.90
CA VAL A 389 -11.53 11.93 25.17
C VAL A 389 -11.34 10.58 25.87
N LEU A 390 -10.23 10.36 26.59
CA LEU A 390 -10.03 9.16 27.42
C LEU A 390 -10.93 9.16 28.67
N SER A 391 -11.27 10.32 29.21
CA SER A 391 -12.10 10.48 30.41
C SER A 391 -13.61 10.41 30.16
N VAL A 392 -14.07 10.49 28.90
CA VAL A 392 -15.49 10.43 28.52
C VAL A 392 -16.03 9.03 28.82
N GLY A 393 -16.60 8.88 30.02
CA GLY A 393 -17.10 7.61 30.57
C GLY A 393 -16.77 7.36 32.04
N HIS A 394 -15.84 8.12 32.63
CA HIS A 394 -15.40 7.93 34.03
C HIS A 394 -15.38 9.26 34.81
N GLN A 395 -15.82 9.24 36.08
CA GLN A 395 -15.83 10.41 36.95
C GLN A 395 -14.42 11.00 37.13
N GLN A 396 -14.35 12.33 37.07
CA GLN A 396 -13.20 13.23 37.30
C GLN A 396 -11.85 12.56 37.58
N PHE A 397 -11.00 12.56 36.53
CA PHE A 397 -9.57 12.33 36.64
C PHE A 397 -8.90 13.45 37.44
N ASP A 398 -8.26 13.11 38.56
CA ASP A 398 -7.48 14.02 39.40
C ASP A 398 -5.97 13.70 39.22
N ASP A 399 -5.41 14.11 38.07
CA ASP A 399 -4.18 13.50 37.49
C ASP A 399 -3.07 14.52 37.12
N THR A 400 -2.91 15.59 37.90
CA THR A 400 -1.78 16.55 37.82
C THR A 400 -0.69 16.21 38.85
N LYS A 401 0.00 15.07 38.72
CA LYS A 401 1.09 14.72 39.67
C LYS A 401 2.46 14.41 39.06
N ASP A 402 2.54 14.24 37.73
CA ASP A 402 3.80 13.95 37.03
C ASP A 402 4.07 14.90 35.85
N LEU A 403 3.28 15.96 35.71
CA LEU A 403 3.52 17.04 34.77
C LEU A 403 4.40 18.08 35.49
N SER A 404 5.24 18.82 34.77
CA SER A 404 5.93 19.94 35.40
C SER A 404 4.89 20.94 35.93
N ASN A 405 5.18 21.64 37.04
CA ASN A 405 4.25 22.61 37.64
C ASN A 405 3.73 23.66 36.61
N GLU A 406 4.53 23.96 35.57
CA GLU A 406 4.15 24.83 34.45
C GLU A 406 3.14 24.17 33.50
N GLU A 407 3.34 22.89 33.16
CA GLU A 407 2.40 22.10 32.35
C GLU A 407 1.06 21.89 33.08
N GLU A 408 1.07 21.64 34.39
CA GLU A 408 -0.15 21.51 35.21
C GLU A 408 -0.94 22.81 35.24
N SER A 409 -0.25 23.94 35.44
CA SER A 409 -0.87 25.27 35.39
C SER A 409 -1.46 25.57 34.02
N LEU A 410 -0.78 25.19 32.94
CA LEU A 410 -1.26 25.38 31.56
C LEU A 410 -2.47 24.48 31.27
N ILE A 411 -2.41 23.20 31.64
CA ILE A 411 -3.52 22.25 31.46
C ILE A 411 -4.75 22.72 32.23
N GLN A 412 -4.60 23.19 33.47
CA GLN A 412 -5.70 23.77 34.24
C GLN A 412 -6.24 25.06 33.61
N SER A 413 -5.40 25.87 32.95
CA SER A 413 -5.84 27.06 32.22
C SER A 413 -6.61 26.73 30.93
N PHE A 414 -6.28 25.61 30.26
CA PHE A 414 -6.96 25.15 29.05
C PHE A 414 -8.24 24.37 29.37
N LEU A 415 -8.28 23.62 30.46
CA LEU A 415 -9.49 22.99 30.99
C LEU A 415 -10.38 24.08 31.62
N LYS A 416 -11.08 24.87 30.79
CA LYS A 416 -12.03 25.90 31.26
C LYS A 416 -13.04 25.29 32.25
N THR A 417 -12.83 25.50 33.53
CA THR A 417 -13.86 25.37 34.59
C THR A 417 -14.64 26.67 34.67
N GLU A 418 -15.40 27.01 33.62
CA GLU A 418 -16.40 28.08 33.72
C GLU A 418 -17.78 27.54 33.34
N ASN A 419 -18.66 27.54 34.35
CA ASN A 419 -20.11 27.30 34.36
C ASN A 419 -20.60 25.86 34.12
N ILE A 420 -20.81 25.14 35.23
CA ILE A 420 -21.48 23.83 35.35
C ILE A 420 -23.01 23.91 35.09
N ASP A 421 -23.52 25.00 34.49
CA ASP A 421 -24.97 25.25 34.37
C ASP A 421 -25.55 25.13 32.95
N GLU A 422 -24.78 24.70 31.95
CA GLU A 422 -25.37 24.18 30.71
C GLU A 422 -25.46 22.66 30.80
N PRO A 423 -26.65 22.06 30.57
CA PRO A 423 -26.76 20.61 30.56
C PRO A 423 -25.79 20.11 29.50
N MET A 424 -24.84 19.25 29.91
CA MET A 424 -24.20 18.34 28.97
C MET A 424 -25.30 17.79 28.07
N ASP A 425 -25.14 17.90 26.75
CA ASP A 425 -25.96 17.15 25.81
C ASP A 425 -25.79 15.67 26.17
N VAL A 426 -26.66 15.19 27.07
CA VAL A 426 -27.04 13.80 27.19
C VAL A 426 -27.91 13.55 25.96
N ASP A 427 -27.27 13.60 24.80
CA ASP A 427 -27.78 12.96 23.60
C ASP A 427 -27.96 11.49 23.99
N ASP A 428 -29.22 11.07 24.09
CA ASP A 428 -29.64 9.70 24.36
C ASP A 428 -28.65 8.69 23.78
N VAL A 429 -28.22 7.74 24.61
CA VAL A 429 -27.26 6.66 24.28
C VAL A 429 -27.87 5.78 23.19
N SER A 430 -27.76 6.24 21.95
CA SER A 430 -28.12 5.54 20.74
C SER A 430 -26.87 4.88 20.15
N PRO A 431 -27.01 3.78 19.39
CA PRO A 431 -25.87 3.08 18.78
C PRO A 431 -25.00 3.97 17.86
N GLU A 432 -25.55 5.06 17.32
CA GLU A 432 -24.81 6.03 16.48
C GLU A 432 -23.80 6.89 17.27
N ASN A 433 -23.98 7.06 18.59
CA ASN A 433 -23.11 7.89 19.43
C ASN A 433 -21.83 7.17 19.86
N PHE A 434 -21.85 5.83 20.01
CA PHE A 434 -20.65 5.03 20.28
C PHE A 434 -19.64 5.08 19.12
N ASP A 435 -20.12 5.09 17.87
CA ASP A 435 -19.26 5.19 16.69
C ASP A 435 -18.56 6.56 16.59
N LYS A 436 -19.22 7.64 17.07
CA LYS A 436 -18.64 9.00 17.09
C LYS A 436 -17.55 9.15 18.14
N ALA A 437 -17.78 8.72 19.38
CA ALA A 437 -16.78 8.76 20.46
C ALA A 437 -15.49 7.98 20.08
N SER A 438 -15.66 6.81 19.46
CA SER A 438 -14.57 5.99 18.91
C SER A 438 -13.76 6.71 17.83
N ASN A 439 -14.40 7.55 17.02
CA ASN A 439 -13.71 8.36 16.01
C ASN A 439 -12.86 9.47 16.64
N TYR A 440 -13.38 10.17 17.66
CA TYR A 440 -12.63 11.22 18.35
C TYR A 440 -11.40 10.68 19.08
N LEU A 441 -11.54 9.52 19.72
CA LEU A 441 -10.42 8.84 20.38
C LEU A 441 -9.35 8.43 19.36
N ARG A 442 -9.79 7.85 18.23
CA ARG A 442 -8.88 7.49 17.14
C ARG A 442 -8.10 8.70 16.62
N ASP A 443 -8.76 9.83 16.48
CA ASP A 443 -8.15 11.07 16.01
C ASP A 443 -7.10 11.62 16.99
N GLY A 444 -7.40 11.63 18.30
CA GLY A 444 -6.45 12.04 19.33
C GLY A 444 -5.23 11.13 19.43
N LEU A 445 -5.46 9.81 19.45
CA LEU A 445 -4.38 8.81 19.47
C LEU A 445 -3.51 8.88 18.21
N ARG A 446 -4.12 9.02 17.03
CA ARG A 446 -3.38 9.14 15.76
C ARG A 446 -2.54 10.40 15.70
N SER A 447 -3.09 11.52 16.18
CA SER A 447 -2.37 12.80 16.25
C SER A 447 -1.16 12.70 17.17
N SER A 448 -1.34 12.08 18.34
CA SER A 448 -0.25 11.81 19.30
C SER A 448 0.84 10.92 18.70
N VAL A 449 0.47 9.84 18.01
CA VAL A 449 1.43 8.95 17.31
C VAL A 449 2.17 9.69 16.20
N MET A 450 1.49 10.56 15.45
CA MET A 450 2.10 11.34 14.37
C MET A 450 3.14 12.33 14.91
N LEU A 451 2.79 13.06 15.97
CA LEU A 451 3.69 13.97 16.68
C LEU A 451 4.94 13.24 17.20
N CYS A 452 4.75 12.10 17.86
CA CYS A 452 5.83 11.27 18.39
C CYS A 452 6.75 10.66 17.33
N LYS A 453 6.28 10.52 16.08
CA LYS A 453 7.14 10.10 14.96
C LYS A 453 8.04 11.23 14.51
N ALA A 454 7.51 12.45 14.44
CA ALA A 454 8.28 13.64 14.10
C ALA A 454 9.29 13.98 15.21
N ASN A 455 8.89 13.87 16.48
CA ASN A 455 9.78 14.08 17.63
C ASN A 455 9.69 12.93 18.65
N LYS A 456 10.71 12.08 18.65
CA LYS A 456 10.79 10.88 19.51
C LYS A 456 10.94 11.19 21.00
N SER A 457 11.37 12.39 21.39
CA SER A 457 11.55 12.74 22.80
C SER A 457 10.22 12.79 23.57
N LEU A 458 9.11 13.01 22.87
CA LEU A 458 7.76 13.11 23.45
C LEU A 458 7.13 11.76 23.78
N ILE A 459 7.71 10.66 23.29
CA ILE A 459 7.13 9.31 23.41
C ILE A 459 6.88 8.89 24.87
N PRO A 460 7.82 9.05 25.82
CA PRO A 460 7.60 8.63 27.21
C PRO A 460 6.36 9.27 27.84
N ASP A 461 6.14 10.56 27.56
CA ASP A 461 5.04 11.34 28.13
C ASP A 461 3.68 10.86 27.59
N PHE A 462 3.56 10.67 26.28
CA PHE A 462 2.33 10.17 25.66
C PHE A 462 2.05 8.71 26.00
N VAL A 463 3.08 7.86 26.12
CA VAL A 463 2.90 6.47 26.57
C VAL A 463 2.41 6.45 28.01
N SER A 464 3.01 7.24 28.89
CA SER A 464 2.56 7.36 30.28
C SER A 464 1.10 7.83 30.34
N LEU A 465 0.74 8.86 29.58
CA LEU A 465 -0.63 9.39 29.52
C LEU A 465 -1.66 8.34 29.08
N VAL A 466 -1.34 7.51 28.09
CA VAL A 466 -2.26 6.50 27.56
C VAL A 466 -2.33 5.25 28.45
N VAL A 467 -1.23 4.89 29.13
CA VAL A 467 -1.14 3.66 29.92
C VAL A 467 -1.62 3.84 31.36
N LYS A 468 -1.46 5.02 31.97
CA LYS A 468 -1.90 5.30 33.35
C LYS A 468 -3.39 4.98 33.60
N PRO A 469 -4.34 5.38 32.74
CA PRO A 469 -5.75 5.00 32.90
C PRO A 469 -5.97 3.49 33.02
N LEU A 470 -5.12 2.66 32.39
CA LEU A 470 -5.21 1.20 32.43
C LEU A 470 -4.84 0.60 33.80
N GLN A 471 -4.35 1.39 34.75
CA GLN A 471 -4.07 0.90 36.10
C GLN A 471 -5.33 0.86 36.98
N GLN A 472 -6.34 1.67 36.64
CA GLN A 472 -7.61 1.73 37.33
C GLN A 472 -8.47 0.50 37.00
N ASP A 473 -9.19 -0.03 37.99
CA ASP A 473 -9.93 -1.29 37.83
C ASP A 473 -11.20 -1.16 36.96
N ASP A 474 -11.76 0.06 36.83
CA ASP A 474 -12.99 0.32 36.07
C ASP A 474 -12.75 0.74 34.60
N PHE A 475 -11.50 0.92 34.17
CA PHE A 475 -11.20 1.44 32.84
C PHE A 475 -11.33 0.36 31.75
N GLU A 476 -12.21 0.57 30.77
CA GLU A 476 -12.42 -0.39 29.68
C GLU A 476 -11.34 -0.28 28.58
N LEU A 477 -10.55 -1.35 28.41
CA LEU A 477 -9.53 -1.41 27.38
C LEU A 477 -10.12 -1.62 25.98
N ASN A 478 -10.05 -0.59 25.14
CA ASN A 478 -10.46 -0.63 23.72
C ASN A 478 -9.29 -1.01 22.78
N PRO A 479 -9.54 -1.74 21.67
CA PRO A 479 -8.56 -1.98 20.60
C PRO A 479 -7.75 -0.75 20.14
N LEU A 480 -8.36 0.43 20.02
CA LEU A 480 -7.69 1.66 19.57
C LEU A 480 -6.54 2.07 20.49
N ILE A 481 -6.71 1.90 21.80
CA ILE A 481 -5.70 2.19 22.81
C ILE A 481 -4.52 1.22 22.64
N CYS A 482 -4.80 -0.07 22.47
CA CYS A 482 -3.74 -1.06 22.20
C CYS A 482 -3.01 -0.79 20.88
N GLU A 483 -3.71 -0.34 19.82
CA GLU A 483 -3.08 0.06 18.55
C GLU A 483 -2.13 1.23 18.73
N ALA A 484 -2.52 2.25 19.51
CA ALA A 484 -1.68 3.41 19.80
C ALA A 484 -0.45 3.03 20.64
N ILE A 485 -0.63 2.23 21.71
CA ILE A 485 0.48 1.72 22.53
C ILE A 485 1.44 0.90 21.67
N ALA A 486 0.92 0.02 20.80
CA ALA A 486 1.73 -0.76 19.88
C ALA A 486 2.44 0.10 18.82
N ALA A 487 1.87 1.25 18.45
CA ALA A 487 2.51 2.21 17.56
C ALA A 487 3.67 2.93 18.26
N PHE A 488 3.49 3.39 19.52
CA PHE A 488 4.56 4.00 20.31
C PHE A 488 5.71 3.02 20.56
N GLY A 489 5.41 1.79 20.99
CA GLY A 489 6.42 0.73 21.17
C GLY A 489 7.12 0.32 19.89
N GLY A 490 6.48 0.53 18.74
CA GLY A 490 7.06 0.33 17.42
C GLY A 490 8.08 1.39 17.00
N ILE A 491 8.07 2.59 17.60
CA ILE A 491 8.92 3.73 17.22
C ILE A 491 10.21 3.78 18.06
N LEU A 492 10.11 3.56 19.38
CA LEU A 492 11.24 3.65 20.30
C LEU A 492 11.35 2.37 21.17
N PRO A 493 12.42 1.56 21.03
CA PRO A 493 12.58 0.31 21.76
C PRO A 493 12.70 0.53 23.26
N GLY A 494 12.14 -0.38 24.05
CA GLY A 494 12.23 -0.34 25.51
C GLY A 494 11.23 0.58 26.21
N THR A 495 10.55 1.49 25.49
CA THR A 495 9.55 2.41 26.04
C THR A 495 8.41 1.70 26.79
N LEU A 496 7.99 0.53 26.31
CA LEU A 496 6.88 -0.23 26.89
C LEU A 496 7.28 -1.11 28.08
N GLN A 497 8.59 -1.36 28.26
CA GLN A 497 9.08 -2.31 29.26
C GLN A 497 8.71 -1.95 30.71
N PRO A 498 8.74 -0.66 31.14
CA PRO A 498 8.31 -0.27 32.48
C PRO A 498 6.85 -0.61 32.80
N PHE A 499 6.00 -0.69 31.78
CA PHE A 499 4.56 -0.92 31.91
C PHE A 499 4.14 -2.39 31.72
N LEU A 500 5.10 -3.31 31.55
CA LEU A 500 4.83 -4.73 31.35
C LEU A 500 3.88 -5.34 32.42
N PRO A 501 4.02 -5.04 33.73
CA PRO A 501 3.10 -5.57 34.74
C PRO A 501 1.64 -5.14 34.52
N VAL A 502 1.42 -3.91 34.03
CA VAL A 502 0.08 -3.39 33.73
C VAL A 502 -0.56 -4.18 32.59
N PHE A 503 0.21 -4.44 31.52
CA PHE A 503 -0.29 -5.22 30.38
C PHE A 503 -0.59 -6.67 30.75
N ILE A 504 0.22 -7.28 31.62
CA ILE A 504 -0.02 -8.64 32.13
C ILE A 504 -1.30 -8.70 32.97
N LYS A 505 -1.50 -7.74 33.89
CA LYS A 505 -2.73 -7.62 34.69
C LYS A 505 -3.96 -7.51 33.77
N GLN A 506 -3.95 -6.54 32.85
CA GLN A 506 -5.04 -6.28 31.92
C GLN A 506 -5.35 -7.49 31.03
N LEU A 507 -4.34 -8.20 30.52
CA LEU A 507 -4.57 -9.40 29.72
C LEU A 507 -5.18 -10.53 30.55
N THR A 508 -4.76 -10.67 31.81
CA THR A 508 -5.30 -11.67 32.74
C THR A 508 -6.77 -11.38 33.05
N ASP A 509 -7.13 -10.12 33.29
CA ASP A 509 -8.50 -9.72 33.59
C ASP A 509 -9.42 -9.84 32.36
N LEU A 510 -8.95 -9.42 31.18
CA LEU A 510 -9.65 -9.68 29.93
C LEU A 510 -9.83 -11.17 29.64
N ASN A 511 -8.90 -12.03 30.07
CA ASN A 511 -9.02 -13.47 29.86
C ASN A 511 -10.08 -14.12 30.78
N LYS A 512 -10.36 -13.54 31.97
CA LYS A 512 -11.47 -13.97 32.82
C LYS A 512 -12.82 -13.68 32.15
N ASN A 513 -12.92 -12.58 31.41
CA ASN A 513 -14.13 -12.17 30.71
C ASN A 513 -14.24 -12.86 29.34
N LYS A 514 -15.27 -13.69 29.16
CA LYS A 514 -15.52 -14.44 27.91
C LYS A 514 -16.27 -13.65 26.83
N ASN A 515 -16.27 -12.31 26.89
CA ASN A 515 -16.96 -11.50 25.88
C ASN A 515 -16.31 -11.68 24.49
N PRO A 516 -17.03 -12.14 23.44
CA PRO A 516 -16.47 -12.29 22.09
C PRO A 516 -15.95 -10.99 21.47
N GLU A 517 -16.45 -9.83 21.90
CA GLU A 517 -15.98 -8.52 21.40
C GLU A 517 -14.54 -8.20 21.84
N SER A 518 -14.06 -8.82 22.92
CA SER A 518 -12.70 -8.63 23.45
C SER A 518 -11.59 -9.31 22.64
N ILE A 519 -11.91 -10.12 21.62
CA ILE A 519 -10.94 -10.93 20.88
C ILE A 519 -9.88 -10.04 20.19
N ALA A 520 -10.30 -8.94 19.56
CA ALA A 520 -9.38 -8.02 18.90
C ALA A 520 -8.41 -7.38 19.90
N THR A 521 -8.94 -6.93 21.04
CA THR A 521 -8.16 -6.35 22.15
C THR A 521 -7.15 -7.35 22.69
N LYS A 522 -7.53 -8.62 22.92
CA LYS A 522 -6.62 -9.68 23.40
C LYS A 522 -5.43 -9.87 22.46
N VAL A 523 -5.66 -9.92 21.14
CA VAL A 523 -4.58 -10.06 20.14
C VAL A 523 -3.65 -8.85 20.15
N LEU A 524 -4.20 -7.64 20.19
CA LEU A 524 -3.41 -6.42 20.21
C LEU A 524 -2.61 -6.28 21.51
N LEU A 525 -3.20 -6.61 22.66
CA LEU A 525 -2.51 -6.58 23.94
C LEU A 525 -1.39 -7.64 24.01
N CYS A 526 -1.61 -8.85 23.47
CA CYS A 526 -0.51 -9.81 23.29
C CYS A 526 0.61 -9.23 22.41
N THR A 527 0.25 -8.49 21.35
CA THR A 527 1.21 -7.81 20.46
C THR A 527 2.01 -6.74 21.21
N VAL A 528 1.36 -5.93 22.05
CA VAL A 528 1.99 -4.94 22.93
C VAL A 528 2.95 -5.62 23.91
N ILE A 529 2.55 -6.71 24.55
CA ILE A 529 3.42 -7.48 25.46
C ILE A 529 4.64 -7.99 24.69
N PHE A 530 4.46 -8.57 23.50
CA PHE A 530 5.57 -9.04 22.67
C PHE A 530 6.54 -7.92 22.27
N GLN A 531 6.05 -6.70 22.03
CA GLN A 531 6.92 -5.54 21.80
C GLN A 531 7.66 -5.13 23.08
N ALA A 532 7.00 -5.10 24.23
CA ALA A 532 7.60 -4.71 25.51
C ALA A 532 8.80 -5.60 25.85
N ILE A 533 8.66 -6.92 25.69
CA ILE A 533 9.73 -7.89 25.97
C ILE A 533 10.67 -8.13 24.77
N ALA A 534 10.53 -7.41 23.66
CA ALA A 534 11.39 -7.58 22.50
C ALA A 534 12.83 -7.13 22.80
N GLY A 535 13.80 -8.01 22.57
CA GLY A 535 15.21 -7.75 22.88
C GLY A 535 15.61 -7.98 24.34
N TYR A 536 14.68 -8.43 25.20
CA TYR A 536 14.94 -8.80 26.60
C TYR A 536 14.93 -10.33 26.79
N ASP A 537 15.32 -10.76 28.00
CA ASP A 537 15.34 -12.16 28.40
C ASP A 537 13.92 -12.76 28.49
N GLU A 538 13.84 -14.09 28.50
CA GLU A 538 12.55 -14.78 28.55
C GLU A 538 11.83 -14.55 29.90
N HIS A 539 10.59 -14.05 29.84
CA HIS A 539 9.72 -13.88 31.01
C HIS A 539 8.76 -15.07 31.16
N ASP A 540 8.96 -15.92 32.17
CA ASP A 540 8.12 -17.11 32.39
C ASP A 540 6.67 -16.77 32.75
N GLU A 541 6.43 -15.62 33.38
CA GLU A 541 5.08 -15.11 33.63
C GLU A 541 4.32 -14.83 32.33
N VAL A 542 4.96 -14.17 31.36
CA VAL A 542 4.37 -13.90 30.04
C VAL A 542 4.01 -15.22 29.34
N LYS A 543 4.89 -16.23 29.39
CA LYS A 543 4.59 -17.55 28.81
C LYS A 543 3.34 -18.17 29.44
N ARG A 544 3.18 -18.09 30.77
CA ARG A 544 2.01 -18.62 31.47
C ARG A 544 0.73 -17.91 31.02
N VAL A 545 0.71 -16.58 31.07
CA VAL A 545 -0.48 -15.78 30.70
C VAL A 545 -0.86 -16.00 29.23
N ILE A 546 0.11 -16.02 28.32
CA ILE A 546 -0.17 -16.29 26.90
C ILE A 546 -0.75 -17.70 26.70
N ASN A 547 -0.22 -18.73 27.38
CA ASN A 547 -0.79 -20.08 27.30
C ASN A 547 -2.23 -20.15 27.82
N ASP A 548 -2.56 -19.39 28.86
CA ASP A 548 -3.93 -19.35 29.39
C ASP A 548 -4.89 -18.59 28.46
N VAL A 549 -4.41 -17.58 27.73
CA VAL A 549 -5.20 -16.92 26.68
C VAL A 549 -5.50 -17.88 25.54
N ILE A 550 -4.47 -18.59 25.03
CA ILE A 550 -4.59 -19.52 23.90
C ILE A 550 -5.62 -20.64 24.16
N LYS A 551 -5.73 -21.11 25.41
CA LYS A 551 -6.73 -22.13 25.79
C LYS A 551 -8.17 -21.61 25.74
N ASN A 552 -8.36 -20.30 25.92
CA ASN A 552 -9.66 -19.66 26.04
C ASN A 552 -10.11 -18.94 24.76
N THR A 553 -9.28 -18.91 23.72
CA THR A 553 -9.57 -18.25 22.44
C THR A 553 -9.68 -19.24 21.28
N ASP A 554 -10.31 -18.79 20.18
CA ASP A 554 -10.47 -19.60 18.97
C ASP A 554 -9.15 -19.82 18.22
N LEU A 555 -9.13 -20.84 17.35
CA LEU A 555 -7.93 -21.25 16.59
C LEU A 555 -7.36 -20.12 15.72
N TRP A 556 -8.21 -19.25 15.16
CA TRP A 556 -7.77 -18.15 14.31
C TRP A 556 -7.12 -17.03 15.15
N THR A 557 -7.65 -16.75 16.33
CA THR A 557 -7.03 -15.85 17.30
C THR A 557 -5.68 -16.37 17.77
N ASN A 558 -5.58 -17.66 18.08
CA ASN A 558 -4.31 -18.31 18.44
C ASN A 558 -3.28 -18.15 17.31
N TYR A 559 -3.68 -18.36 16.06
CA TYR A 559 -2.81 -18.13 14.91
C TYR A 559 -2.31 -16.68 14.81
N LYS A 560 -3.18 -15.67 15.04
CA LYS A 560 -2.77 -14.26 15.04
C LYS A 560 -1.76 -13.95 16.15
N ILE A 561 -1.96 -14.50 17.34
CA ILE A 561 -1.03 -14.35 18.48
C ILE A 561 0.31 -14.99 18.12
N GLY A 562 0.32 -16.21 17.56
CA GLY A 562 1.54 -16.88 17.10
C GLY A 562 2.28 -16.08 16.03
N ARG A 563 1.55 -15.49 15.08
CA ARG A 563 2.11 -14.59 14.06
C ARG A 563 2.75 -13.33 14.69
N ALA A 564 2.08 -12.71 15.66
CA ALA A 564 2.61 -11.55 16.36
C ALA A 564 3.89 -11.90 17.16
N ALA A 565 3.92 -13.08 17.79
CA ALA A 565 5.08 -13.59 18.50
C ALA A 565 6.30 -13.73 17.57
N VAL A 566 6.13 -14.34 16.39
CA VAL A 566 7.21 -14.48 15.40
C VAL A 566 7.70 -13.12 14.88
N ARG A 567 6.79 -12.16 14.69
CA ARG A 567 7.15 -10.81 14.23
C ARG A 567 8.15 -10.11 15.17
N TYR A 568 8.08 -10.37 16.47
CA TYR A 568 8.97 -9.78 17.47
C TYR A 568 10.00 -10.79 18.05
N GLY A 569 10.21 -11.92 17.37
CA GLY A 569 11.28 -12.88 17.69
C GLY A 569 11.01 -13.83 18.86
N HIS A 570 9.75 -14.01 19.28
CA HIS A 570 9.35 -14.88 20.39
C HIS A 570 9.06 -16.32 19.94
N PHE A 571 10.09 -16.97 19.42
CA PHE A 571 9.96 -18.28 18.74
C PHE A 571 9.59 -19.46 19.65
N ASN A 572 9.94 -19.41 20.93
CA ASN A 572 9.54 -20.42 21.92
C ASN A 572 8.03 -20.42 22.16
N ILE A 573 7.41 -19.24 22.14
CA ILE A 573 5.97 -19.07 22.28
C ILE A 573 5.27 -19.49 20.99
N SER A 574 5.77 -19.04 19.84
CA SER A 574 5.14 -19.34 18.55
C SER A 574 5.21 -20.82 18.17
N SER A 575 6.28 -21.54 18.49
CA SER A 575 6.39 -22.99 18.20
C SER A 575 5.28 -23.78 18.90
N ARG A 576 5.02 -23.49 20.17
CA ARG A 576 3.93 -24.11 20.95
C ARG A 576 2.56 -23.79 20.39
N ILE A 577 2.34 -22.53 20.00
CA ILE A 577 1.09 -22.09 19.38
C ILE A 577 0.86 -22.86 18.09
N PHE A 578 1.79 -22.81 17.13
CA PHE A 578 1.59 -23.46 15.83
C PHE A 578 1.49 -24.97 15.95
N GLY A 579 2.28 -25.61 16.83
CA GLY A 579 2.17 -27.04 17.11
C GLY A 579 0.80 -27.43 17.67
N SER A 580 0.21 -26.62 18.54
CA SER A 580 -1.15 -26.86 19.06
C SER A 580 -2.24 -26.75 17.98
N LEU A 581 -1.99 -25.96 16.92
CA LEU A 581 -2.93 -25.74 15.82
C LEU A 581 -2.79 -26.77 14.69
N ASN A 582 -1.61 -27.39 14.55
CA ASN A 582 -1.21 -28.18 13.38
C ASN A 582 -2.19 -29.32 13.04
N ASN A 583 -2.77 -29.97 14.06
CA ASN A 583 -3.70 -31.10 13.90
C ASN A 583 -5.19 -30.70 13.96
N LEU A 584 -5.50 -29.39 13.96
CA LEU A 584 -6.85 -28.86 14.13
C LEU A 584 -7.37 -28.11 12.90
N VAL A 585 -6.67 -28.19 11.77
CA VAL A 585 -7.00 -27.48 10.53
C VAL A 585 -7.73 -28.36 9.51
N GLY A 586 -8.64 -27.75 8.74
CA GLY A 586 -9.50 -28.47 7.78
C GLY A 586 -8.88 -28.71 6.39
N SER A 587 -7.61 -28.39 6.15
CA SER A 587 -6.95 -28.54 4.85
C SER A 587 -5.49 -28.95 5.01
N GLU A 588 -5.02 -29.86 4.15
CA GLU A 588 -3.61 -30.29 4.10
C GLU A 588 -2.65 -29.12 3.85
N GLN A 589 -3.04 -28.16 3.00
CA GLN A 589 -2.22 -26.98 2.71
C GLN A 589 -1.97 -26.16 3.98
N MET A 590 -3.00 -26.00 4.81
CA MET A 590 -2.91 -25.27 6.08
C MET A 590 -2.13 -26.07 7.13
N HIS A 591 -2.23 -27.40 7.11
CA HIS A 591 -1.43 -28.28 7.96
C HIS A 591 0.06 -28.10 7.65
N PHE A 592 0.47 -28.24 6.39
CA PHE A 592 1.87 -28.07 6.00
C PHE A 592 2.39 -26.64 6.24
N TRP A 593 1.54 -25.62 6.09
CA TRP A 593 1.88 -24.25 6.45
C TRP A 593 2.18 -24.10 7.95
N LEU A 594 1.30 -24.61 8.83
CA LEU A 594 1.52 -24.55 10.27
C LEU A 594 2.71 -25.41 10.72
N ALA A 595 2.87 -26.61 10.15
CA ALA A 595 4.01 -27.48 10.38
C ALA A 595 5.33 -26.79 10.01
N ALA A 596 5.36 -26.04 8.89
CA ALA A 596 6.52 -25.24 8.53
C ALA A 596 6.80 -24.15 9.56
N LEU A 597 5.79 -23.36 9.97
CA LEU A 597 5.95 -22.30 10.96
C LEU A 597 6.41 -22.82 12.34
N GLU A 598 5.84 -23.94 12.79
CA GLU A 598 6.25 -24.65 14.00
C GLU A 598 7.72 -25.08 13.91
N THR A 599 8.09 -25.69 12.78
CA THR A 599 9.45 -26.20 12.55
C THR A 599 10.48 -25.08 12.51
N ILE A 600 10.19 -23.96 11.82
CA ILE A 600 11.07 -22.78 11.80
C ILE A 600 11.19 -22.17 13.21
N SER A 601 10.07 -22.01 13.91
CA SER A 601 10.07 -21.47 15.27
C SER A 601 10.88 -22.33 16.23
N THR A 602 10.80 -23.65 16.08
CA THR A 602 11.60 -24.60 16.86
C THR A 602 13.09 -24.42 16.58
N ALA A 603 13.48 -24.27 15.30
CA ALA A 603 14.88 -24.06 14.93
C ALA A 603 15.44 -22.74 15.49
N GLU A 604 14.70 -21.63 15.40
CA GLU A 604 15.13 -20.32 15.93
C GLU A 604 15.16 -20.31 17.47
N SER A 605 14.21 -20.97 18.13
CA SER A 605 14.21 -21.08 19.60
C SER A 605 15.43 -21.86 20.12
N GLN A 606 15.91 -22.87 19.37
CA GLN A 606 17.13 -23.61 19.69
C GLN A 606 18.38 -22.75 19.52
N LEU A 607 18.42 -21.89 18.49
CA LEU A 607 19.53 -20.98 18.27
C LEU A 607 19.63 -19.93 19.39
N LYS A 608 18.51 -19.32 19.80
CA LYS A 608 18.50 -18.32 20.88
C LYS A 608 19.01 -18.87 22.22
N SER A 609 18.69 -20.12 22.54
CA SER A 609 19.11 -20.80 23.78
C SER A 609 20.50 -21.46 23.71
N SER A 610 21.26 -21.22 22.63
CA SER A 610 22.54 -21.88 22.41
C SER A 610 23.67 -21.29 23.25
N ASN A 611 24.25 -22.13 24.12
CA ASN A 611 25.51 -21.81 24.78
C ASN A 611 26.66 -21.70 23.76
N PRO A 612 27.61 -20.77 23.91
CA PRO A 612 28.74 -20.59 22.98
C PRO A 612 29.55 -21.86 22.71
N SER A 613 29.65 -22.77 23.69
CA SER A 613 30.38 -24.04 23.57
C SER A 613 29.65 -25.10 22.73
N LYS A 614 28.32 -25.04 22.63
CA LYS A 614 27.47 -25.97 21.85
C LYS A 614 26.92 -25.35 20.56
N LEU A 615 27.34 -24.13 20.24
CA LEU A 615 26.82 -23.37 19.10
C LEU A 615 26.96 -24.14 17.77
N LEU A 616 28.09 -24.83 17.55
CA LEU A 616 28.33 -25.55 16.30
C LEU A 616 27.41 -26.76 16.13
N SER A 617 27.16 -27.54 17.19
CA SER A 617 26.22 -28.67 17.14
C SER A 617 24.78 -28.20 16.97
N ASN A 618 24.41 -27.11 17.66
CA ASN A 618 23.07 -26.54 17.57
C ASN A 618 22.81 -25.97 16.16
N LEU A 619 23.80 -25.32 15.55
CA LEU A 619 23.73 -24.88 14.14
C LEU A 619 23.43 -26.04 13.19
N GLY A 620 24.14 -27.17 13.32
CA GLY A 620 23.90 -28.35 12.49
C GLY A 620 22.47 -28.88 12.61
N GLN A 621 21.95 -28.95 13.85
CA GLN A 621 20.57 -29.38 14.11
C GLN A 621 19.53 -28.39 13.56
N SER A 622 19.75 -27.09 13.75
CA SER A 622 18.86 -26.05 13.23
C SER A 622 18.84 -26.06 11.70
N ILE A 623 19.98 -26.20 11.02
CA ILE A 623 20.05 -26.30 9.55
C ILE A 623 19.23 -27.49 9.03
N SER A 624 19.35 -28.66 9.65
CA SER A 624 18.53 -29.84 9.30
C SER A 624 17.04 -29.56 9.48
N THR A 625 16.68 -28.87 10.57
CA THR A 625 15.30 -28.48 10.87
C THR A 625 14.76 -27.47 9.85
N TYR A 626 15.57 -26.52 9.37
CA TYR A 626 15.20 -25.61 8.28
C TYR A 626 14.90 -26.32 6.97
N TYR A 627 15.71 -27.32 6.58
CA TYR A 627 15.42 -28.10 5.37
C TYR A 627 14.08 -28.82 5.44
N ARG A 628 13.70 -29.32 6.63
CA ARG A 628 12.38 -29.89 6.88
C ARG A 628 11.26 -28.85 6.73
N ALA A 629 11.46 -27.65 7.26
CA ALA A 629 10.50 -26.56 7.09
C ALA A 629 10.33 -26.14 5.62
N ILE A 630 11.42 -26.06 4.86
CA ILE A 630 11.38 -25.73 3.42
C ILE A 630 10.61 -26.80 2.65
N ALA A 631 10.80 -28.08 2.98
CA ALA A 631 10.02 -29.17 2.39
C ALA A 631 8.53 -29.04 2.72
N ALA A 632 8.17 -28.69 3.96
CA ALA A 632 6.80 -28.45 4.36
C ALA A 632 6.17 -27.23 3.64
N LEU A 633 6.90 -26.12 3.47
CA LEU A 633 6.41 -24.95 2.70
C LEU A 633 6.10 -25.32 1.24
N LYS A 634 6.99 -26.09 0.59
CA LYS A 634 6.77 -26.56 -0.78
C LYS A 634 5.60 -27.53 -0.89
N ALA A 635 5.37 -28.36 0.13
CA ALA A 635 4.21 -29.25 0.22
C ALA A 635 2.91 -28.46 0.45
N ALA A 636 2.95 -27.34 1.17
CA ALA A 636 1.79 -26.50 1.41
C ALA A 636 1.28 -25.83 0.12
N SER A 637 2.17 -25.22 -0.67
CA SER A 637 1.83 -24.67 -1.98
C SER A 637 3.06 -24.25 -2.77
N LEU A 638 3.02 -24.44 -4.09
CA LEU A 638 4.03 -23.92 -5.03
C LEU A 638 3.98 -22.38 -5.15
N MET A 639 2.90 -21.73 -4.70
CA MET A 639 2.73 -20.27 -4.78
C MET A 639 3.43 -19.51 -3.62
N LEU A 640 3.94 -20.22 -2.61
CA LEU A 640 4.64 -19.62 -1.46
C LEU A 640 6.12 -19.34 -1.77
N ILE A 641 6.39 -18.68 -2.90
CA ILE A 641 7.75 -18.45 -3.42
C ILE A 641 8.56 -17.61 -2.44
N PHE A 642 8.02 -16.46 -2.00
CA PHE A 642 8.71 -15.56 -1.07
C PHE A 642 9.05 -16.25 0.25
N GLN A 643 8.09 -16.96 0.86
CA GLN A 643 8.27 -17.62 2.15
C GLN A 643 9.31 -18.74 2.07
N THR A 644 9.27 -19.51 0.98
CA THR A 644 10.23 -20.59 0.72
C THR A 644 11.64 -20.03 0.52
N GLU A 645 11.80 -19.00 -0.32
CA GLU A 645 13.09 -18.37 -0.57
C GLU A 645 13.63 -17.66 0.67
N TYR A 646 12.82 -16.88 1.38
CA TYR A 646 13.21 -16.23 2.64
C TYR A 646 13.74 -17.25 3.67
N THR A 647 13.02 -18.37 3.86
CA THR A 647 13.44 -19.44 4.77
C THR A 647 14.72 -20.13 4.29
N ARG A 648 14.87 -20.32 2.97
CA ARG A 648 16.09 -20.86 2.36
C ARG A 648 17.29 -19.95 2.60
N LEU A 649 17.15 -18.64 2.47
CA LEU A 649 18.24 -17.68 2.69
C LEU A 649 18.71 -17.65 4.14
N ARG A 650 17.80 -17.77 5.12
CA ARG A 650 18.20 -17.95 6.52
C ARG A 650 19.02 -19.22 6.71
N CYS A 651 18.61 -20.34 6.09
CA CYS A 651 19.37 -21.58 6.13
C CYS A 651 20.78 -21.44 5.52
N GLU A 652 20.89 -20.80 4.34
CA GLU A 652 22.18 -20.52 3.69
C GLU A 652 23.09 -19.63 4.57
N LEU A 653 22.52 -18.62 5.23
CA LEU A 653 23.25 -17.77 6.16
C LEU A 653 23.78 -18.56 7.37
N LEU A 654 22.97 -19.44 7.96
CA LEU A 654 23.39 -20.32 9.06
C LEU A 654 24.51 -21.28 8.62
N GLN A 655 24.46 -21.78 7.38
CA GLN A 655 25.55 -22.58 6.82
C GLN A 655 26.85 -21.79 6.68
N CYS A 656 26.78 -20.53 6.24
CA CYS A 656 27.94 -19.63 6.19
C CYS A 656 28.57 -19.48 7.58
N PHE A 657 27.76 -19.29 8.63
CA PHE A 657 28.25 -19.22 10.01
C PHE A 657 28.84 -20.55 10.51
N MET A 658 28.19 -21.68 10.25
CA MET A 658 28.71 -22.99 10.64
C MET A 658 30.09 -23.24 10.02
N ARG A 659 30.25 -22.91 8.74
CA ARG A 659 31.51 -23.02 8.00
C ARG A 659 32.57 -22.07 8.54
N LEU A 660 32.21 -20.83 8.86
CA LEU A 660 33.13 -19.85 9.46
C LEU A 660 33.61 -20.31 10.84
N LEU A 661 32.72 -20.76 11.71
CA LEU A 661 33.07 -21.24 13.05
C LEU A 661 33.99 -22.47 12.97
N SER A 662 33.75 -23.36 12.02
CA SER A 662 34.60 -24.51 11.73
C SER A 662 36.01 -24.08 11.32
N THR A 663 36.12 -23.10 10.42
CA THR A 663 37.40 -22.48 10.03
C THR A 663 38.09 -21.78 11.22
N CYS A 664 37.34 -21.10 12.08
CA CYS A 664 37.87 -20.46 13.27
C CYS A 664 38.35 -21.47 14.34
N ASN A 665 37.77 -22.68 14.37
CA ASN A 665 38.20 -23.76 15.25
C ASN A 665 39.47 -24.44 14.71
N SER A 666 39.63 -24.56 13.39
CA SER A 666 40.82 -25.17 12.78
C SER A 666 42.09 -24.34 12.95
N PHE A 667 41.99 -23.05 13.29
CA PHE A 667 43.14 -22.17 13.52
C PHE A 667 44.12 -22.74 14.57
N CYS A 668 43.59 -23.34 15.64
CA CYS A 668 44.42 -23.91 16.71
C CYS A 668 45.07 -25.25 16.32
N THR A 669 44.56 -25.93 15.28
CA THR A 669 44.97 -27.30 14.92
C THR A 669 45.81 -27.36 13.64
N THR A 670 45.92 -26.25 12.89
CA THR A 670 46.64 -26.18 11.62
C THR A 670 47.65 -25.03 11.62
N PRO A 671 48.87 -25.24 12.14
CA PRO A 671 49.91 -24.21 12.12
C PRO A 671 50.37 -23.89 10.68
N PRO A 672 51.01 -22.73 10.45
CA PRO A 672 51.53 -22.37 9.13
C PRO A 672 52.50 -23.44 8.60
N PRO A 673 52.41 -23.82 7.31
CA PRO A 673 53.30 -24.81 6.73
C PRO A 673 54.74 -24.31 6.70
N ALA A 674 55.73 -25.20 6.79
CA ALA A 674 57.15 -24.82 6.76
C ALA A 674 57.56 -24.04 5.49
N ILE A 675 56.83 -24.21 4.39
CA ILE A 675 57.03 -23.50 3.11
C ILE A 675 56.31 -22.15 3.03
N ALA A 676 55.66 -21.66 4.10
CA ALA A 676 54.87 -20.43 4.07
C ALA A 676 55.67 -19.20 3.59
N SER A 677 56.95 -19.10 3.95
CA SER A 677 57.85 -18.04 3.47
C SER A 677 58.08 -18.09 1.95
N ALA A 678 58.25 -19.28 1.38
CA ALA A 678 58.38 -19.47 -0.06
C ALA A 678 57.07 -19.14 -0.82
N ILE A 679 55.92 -19.48 -0.23
CA ILE A 679 54.60 -19.13 -0.79
C ILE A 679 54.40 -17.61 -0.80
N VAL A 680 54.77 -16.91 0.28
CA VAL A 680 54.70 -15.44 0.34
C VAL A 680 55.56 -14.81 -0.75
N GLN A 681 56.80 -15.29 -0.95
CA GLN A 681 57.69 -14.80 -1.99
C GLN A 681 57.12 -15.04 -3.40
N ALA A 682 56.53 -16.21 -3.66
CA ALA A 682 55.96 -16.56 -4.95
C ALA A 682 54.67 -15.77 -5.28
N THR A 683 53.81 -15.55 -4.28
CA THR A 683 52.49 -14.93 -4.46
C THR A 683 52.48 -13.41 -4.25
N ARG A 684 53.54 -12.85 -3.66
CA ARG A 684 53.61 -11.45 -3.20
C ARG A 684 52.48 -11.06 -2.24
N ASP A 685 51.97 -12.03 -1.48
CA ASP A 685 50.86 -11.85 -0.53
C ASP A 685 51.34 -12.19 0.88
N GLU A 686 51.63 -11.14 1.67
CA GLU A 686 52.14 -11.27 3.05
C GLU A 686 51.21 -12.08 3.96
N MET A 687 49.90 -12.10 3.69
CA MET A 687 48.93 -12.83 4.50
C MET A 687 49.05 -14.35 4.35
N GLN A 688 49.75 -14.86 3.32
CA GLN A 688 50.04 -16.30 3.20
C GLN A 688 51.05 -16.79 4.26
N SER A 689 51.74 -15.88 4.95
CA SER A 689 52.63 -16.22 6.08
C SER A 689 51.89 -16.96 7.21
N TYR A 690 50.58 -16.73 7.34
CA TYR A 690 49.72 -17.38 8.34
C TYR A 690 49.15 -18.73 7.88
N GLY A 691 49.50 -19.17 6.66
CA GLY A 691 49.18 -20.50 6.14
C GLY A 691 47.75 -20.65 5.61
N HIS A 692 47.21 -21.87 5.73
CA HIS A 692 45.96 -22.27 5.08
C HIS A 692 44.72 -21.50 5.58
N ILE A 693 44.76 -20.96 6.81
CA ILE A 693 43.65 -20.18 7.38
C ILE A 693 43.28 -18.97 6.53
N THR A 694 44.27 -18.29 5.93
CA THR A 694 44.07 -17.10 5.10
C THR A 694 43.17 -17.40 3.91
N ASN A 695 43.44 -18.49 3.18
CA ASN A 695 42.66 -18.88 2.01
C ASN A 695 41.25 -19.36 2.40
N GLN A 696 41.12 -20.04 3.55
CA GLN A 696 39.80 -20.43 4.07
C GLN A 696 38.96 -19.22 4.45
N LEU A 697 39.51 -18.23 5.16
CA LEU A 697 38.80 -16.99 5.51
C LEU A 697 38.37 -16.21 4.26
N ARG A 698 39.24 -16.06 3.26
CA ARG A 698 38.88 -15.45 1.97
C ARG A 698 37.73 -16.19 1.26
N LYS A 699 37.73 -17.53 1.30
CA LYS A 699 36.62 -18.33 0.77
C LYS A 699 35.33 -18.07 1.54
N ARG A 700 35.39 -18.00 2.88
CA ARG A 700 34.22 -17.67 3.71
C ARG A 700 33.67 -16.28 3.40
N ALA A 701 34.51 -15.27 3.22
CA ALA A 701 34.07 -13.93 2.82
C ALA A 701 33.31 -13.95 1.47
N LYS A 702 33.80 -14.71 0.47
CA LYS A 702 33.09 -14.90 -0.81
C LYS A 702 31.73 -15.58 -0.63
N GLU A 703 31.61 -16.56 0.26
CA GLU A 703 30.33 -17.22 0.57
C GLU A 703 29.32 -16.23 1.19
N PHE A 704 29.75 -15.35 2.08
CA PHE A 704 28.90 -14.28 2.63
C PHE A 704 28.47 -13.26 1.56
N LYS A 705 29.37 -12.86 0.65
CA LYS A 705 29.01 -12.01 -0.50
C LYS A 705 27.97 -12.69 -1.40
N GLY A 706 28.15 -13.97 -1.70
CA GLY A 706 27.15 -14.74 -2.45
C GLY A 706 25.80 -14.84 -1.73
N CYS A 707 25.79 -14.96 -0.41
CA CYS A 707 24.56 -14.91 0.38
C CYS A 707 23.88 -13.53 0.31
N ALA A 708 24.66 -12.44 0.36
CA ALA A 708 24.17 -11.08 0.18
C ALA A 708 23.51 -10.88 -1.21
N ASP A 709 24.13 -11.38 -2.27
CA ASP A 709 23.57 -11.32 -3.64
C ASP A 709 22.24 -12.06 -3.76
N LEU A 710 22.03 -13.11 -2.95
CA LEU A 710 20.77 -13.85 -2.92
C LEU A 710 19.67 -13.05 -2.19
N TYR A 711 20.00 -12.36 -1.08
CA TYR A 711 19.05 -11.43 -0.44
C TYR A 711 18.67 -10.28 -1.36
N TRP A 712 19.62 -9.75 -2.14
CA TRP A 712 19.34 -8.72 -3.14
C TRP A 712 18.40 -9.22 -4.25
N ARG A 713 18.60 -10.45 -4.74
CA ARG A 713 17.68 -11.06 -5.71
C ARG A 713 16.27 -11.23 -5.13
N LEU A 714 16.15 -11.65 -3.87
CA LEU A 714 14.85 -11.73 -3.20
C LEU A 714 14.20 -10.35 -3.09
N TYR A 715 14.96 -9.32 -2.72
CA TYR A 715 14.51 -7.92 -2.71
C TYR A 715 13.94 -7.53 -4.08
N GLN A 716 14.69 -7.72 -5.17
CA GLN A 716 14.26 -7.36 -6.52
C GLN A 716 13.04 -8.14 -7.00
N SER A 717 12.79 -9.34 -6.48
CA SER A 717 11.59 -10.12 -6.80
C SER A 717 10.35 -9.72 -6.01
N ALA A 718 10.52 -8.99 -4.90
CA ALA A 718 9.47 -8.68 -3.94
C ALA A 718 8.79 -7.32 -4.23
N PHE A 719 8.37 -7.09 -5.48
CA PHE A 719 7.77 -5.82 -5.93
C PHE A 719 6.59 -5.36 -5.04
N ASP A 720 5.80 -6.29 -4.51
CA ASP A 720 4.60 -6.03 -3.72
C ASP A 720 4.84 -5.95 -2.19
N ALA A 721 6.08 -6.07 -1.72
CA ALA A 721 6.42 -6.05 -0.30
C ALA A 721 6.31 -4.65 0.32
N ASP A 722 5.82 -4.51 1.54
CA ASP A 722 5.78 -3.18 2.19
C ASP A 722 7.21 -2.61 2.43
N PRO A 723 7.37 -1.28 2.57
CA PRO A 723 8.68 -0.65 2.76
C PRO A 723 9.50 -1.26 3.91
N ASN A 724 8.88 -1.55 5.06
CA ASN A 724 9.58 -2.16 6.20
C ASN A 724 10.11 -3.56 5.86
N THR A 725 9.37 -4.35 5.10
CA THR A 725 9.88 -5.65 4.60
C THR A 725 11.10 -5.47 3.70
N LEU A 726 11.07 -4.49 2.79
CA LEU A 726 12.19 -4.22 1.88
C LEU A 726 13.43 -3.74 2.65
N TYR A 727 13.25 -2.85 3.63
CA TYR A 727 14.32 -2.41 4.54
C TYR A 727 14.89 -3.58 5.34
N HIS A 728 14.03 -4.47 5.84
CA HIS A 728 14.47 -5.69 6.51
C HIS A 728 15.36 -6.57 5.63
N LEU A 729 15.01 -6.76 4.35
CA LEU A 729 15.85 -7.52 3.40
C LEU A 729 17.19 -6.83 3.10
N GLN A 730 17.18 -5.50 2.93
CA GLN A 730 18.40 -4.72 2.74
C GLN A 730 19.33 -4.80 3.93
N LEU A 731 18.81 -4.76 5.16
CA LEU A 731 19.61 -4.92 6.38
C LEU A 731 20.23 -6.31 6.49
N LEU A 732 19.49 -7.36 6.16
CA LEU A 732 20.03 -8.73 6.15
C LEU A 732 21.14 -8.89 5.09
N GLN A 733 20.96 -8.31 3.90
CA GLN A 733 22.01 -8.23 2.89
C GLN A 733 23.24 -7.48 3.43
N HIS A 734 23.03 -6.32 4.05
CA HIS A 734 24.09 -5.49 4.61
C HIS A 734 24.87 -6.23 5.71
N LEU A 735 24.20 -6.95 6.61
CA LEU A 735 24.87 -7.78 7.62
C LEU A 735 25.75 -8.87 7.00
N CYS A 736 25.34 -9.46 5.88
CA CYS A 736 26.17 -10.41 5.14
C CYS A 736 27.42 -9.74 4.56
N LEU A 737 27.26 -8.55 3.95
CA LEU A 737 28.37 -7.77 3.41
C LEU A 737 29.33 -7.28 4.51
N LEU A 738 28.80 -6.83 5.65
CA LEU A 738 29.58 -6.41 6.81
C LEU A 738 30.38 -7.59 7.37
N MET A 739 29.77 -8.77 7.47
CA MET A 739 30.50 -9.96 7.90
C MET A 739 31.60 -10.36 6.90
N ALA A 740 31.33 -10.27 5.59
CA ALA A 740 32.34 -10.49 4.56
C ALA A 740 33.50 -9.48 4.68
N HIS A 741 33.19 -8.20 4.88
CA HIS A 741 34.17 -7.14 5.11
C HIS A 741 35.00 -7.40 6.37
N ASN A 742 34.36 -7.75 7.49
CA ASN A 742 35.06 -8.06 8.74
C ASN A 742 36.01 -9.25 8.56
N ILE A 743 35.62 -10.30 7.83
CA ILE A 743 36.52 -11.42 7.50
C ILE A 743 37.66 -10.98 6.57
N GLU A 744 37.38 -10.16 5.55
CA GLU A 744 38.40 -9.65 4.62
C GLU A 744 39.40 -8.75 5.31
N SER A 745 38.97 -7.90 6.23
CA SER A 745 39.87 -7.05 7.02
C SER A 745 40.87 -7.84 7.87
N VAL A 746 40.55 -9.12 8.20
CA VAL A 746 41.48 -10.04 8.85
C VAL A 746 42.38 -10.77 7.84
N ALA A 747 41.92 -11.05 6.63
CA ALA A 747 42.57 -11.96 5.69
C ALA A 747 43.18 -11.31 4.44
N VAL A 748 43.01 -9.99 4.25
CA VAL A 748 43.44 -9.21 3.09
C VAL A 748 44.27 -8.01 3.56
N PRO A 749 45.44 -7.74 2.95
CA PRO A 749 46.35 -6.69 3.41
C PRO A 749 45.84 -5.27 3.14
N ASN A 750 45.05 -5.06 2.08
CA ASN A 750 44.44 -3.78 1.77
C ASN A 750 43.09 -3.66 2.48
N LYS A 751 42.93 -2.62 3.31
CA LYS A 751 41.64 -2.28 3.90
C LYS A 751 40.69 -1.85 2.79
N CYS A 752 39.69 -2.68 2.52
CA CYS A 752 38.53 -2.26 1.73
C CYS A 752 37.74 -1.22 2.53
N GLU A 753 36.97 -0.36 1.87
CA GLU A 753 36.02 0.49 2.58
C GLU A 753 34.93 -0.37 3.22
N SER A 754 34.46 0.05 4.40
CA SER A 754 33.32 -0.60 5.04
C SER A 754 32.08 -0.42 4.17
N PRO A 755 31.21 -1.44 4.04
CA PRO A 755 29.93 -1.23 3.39
C PRO A 755 29.18 -0.10 4.10
N VAL A 756 28.70 0.87 3.33
CA VAL A 756 27.89 1.99 3.81
C VAL A 756 26.42 1.54 3.79
N LEU A 757 25.70 1.84 4.86
CA LEU A 757 24.25 1.75 4.91
C LEU A 757 23.71 3.18 4.82
N ASP A 758 22.58 3.37 4.15
CA ASP A 758 21.92 4.67 4.10
C ASP A 758 21.61 5.17 5.52
N SER A 759 21.94 6.43 5.80
CA SER A 759 21.78 7.01 7.15
C SER A 759 20.31 7.25 7.50
N GLU A 760 19.43 7.39 6.50
CA GLU A 760 17.98 7.51 6.69
C GLU A 760 17.37 6.19 7.18
N LEU A 761 17.87 5.05 6.67
CA LEU A 761 17.43 3.70 7.08
C LEU A 761 17.67 3.42 8.57
N GLU A 762 18.68 4.05 9.17
CA GLU A 762 19.01 3.88 10.59
C GLU A 762 18.07 4.65 11.53
N LYS A 763 17.45 5.74 11.05
CA LYS A 763 16.65 6.64 11.89
C LYS A 763 15.15 6.30 11.91
N GLU A 764 14.59 5.64 10.89
CA GLU A 764 13.13 5.54 10.72
C GLU A 764 12.54 4.11 10.80
N GLY A 765 13.36 3.11 11.13
CA GLY A 765 12.91 1.72 11.16
C GLY A 765 11.90 1.39 12.28
N SER A 766 11.01 0.42 12.04
CA SER A 766 10.18 -0.19 13.08
C SER A 766 11.00 -0.95 14.13
N LEU A 767 10.40 -1.28 15.28
CA LEU A 767 11.06 -2.04 16.35
C LEU A 767 11.86 -3.26 15.86
N GLU A 768 11.26 -4.10 14.99
CA GLU A 768 11.95 -5.26 14.41
C GLU A 768 13.21 -4.90 13.60
N ILE A 769 13.18 -3.76 12.91
CA ILE A 769 14.32 -3.22 12.17
C ILE A 769 15.38 -2.69 13.14
N GLN A 770 14.96 -1.94 14.17
CA GLN A 770 15.85 -1.36 15.16
C GLN A 770 16.62 -2.41 15.97
N LEU A 771 16.02 -3.58 16.22
CA LEU A 771 16.72 -4.73 16.81
C LEU A 771 17.90 -5.19 15.94
N ILE A 772 17.74 -5.22 14.62
CA ILE A 772 18.79 -5.59 13.67
C ILE A 772 19.86 -4.49 13.58
N VAL A 773 19.46 -3.21 13.59
CA VAL A 773 20.37 -2.06 13.61
C VAL A 773 21.23 -2.07 14.87
N LYS A 774 20.66 -2.39 16.04
CA LYS A 774 21.42 -2.56 17.29
C LYS A 774 22.48 -3.66 17.15
N CYS A 775 22.11 -4.81 16.58
CA CYS A 775 23.08 -5.89 16.32
C CYS A 775 24.22 -5.44 15.39
N ARG A 776 23.93 -4.61 14.39
CA ARG A 776 24.97 -4.02 13.53
C ARG A 776 25.93 -3.13 14.32
N GLN A 777 25.41 -2.26 15.20
CA GLN A 777 26.25 -1.39 16.04
C GLN A 777 27.18 -2.22 16.92
N GLU A 778 26.66 -3.26 17.56
CA GLU A 778 27.46 -4.19 18.38
C GLU A 778 28.56 -4.91 17.57
N LEU A 779 28.30 -5.27 16.30
CA LEU A 779 29.33 -5.87 15.43
C LEU A 779 30.49 -4.92 15.14
N LEU A 780 30.18 -3.65 14.86
CA LEU A 780 31.19 -2.61 14.60
C LEU A 780 32.04 -2.37 15.85
N GLU A 781 31.42 -2.32 17.03
CA GLU A 781 32.12 -2.23 18.31
C GLU A 781 33.05 -3.42 18.52
N ILE A 782 32.58 -4.67 18.33
CA ILE A 782 33.40 -5.87 18.49
C ILE A 782 34.63 -5.83 17.57
N MET A 783 34.48 -5.38 16.33
CA MET A 783 35.59 -5.29 15.38
C MET A 783 36.61 -4.21 15.77
N SER A 784 36.16 -3.06 16.28
CA SER A 784 37.02 -1.95 16.70
C SER A 784 38.02 -2.31 17.82
N THR A 785 37.75 -3.37 18.57
CA THR A 785 38.61 -3.83 19.69
C THR A 785 39.90 -4.51 19.24
N VAL A 786 40.02 -4.90 17.96
CA VAL A 786 41.20 -5.61 17.43
C VAL A 786 42.09 -4.63 16.66
N LYS A 787 43.32 -4.41 17.14
CA LYS A 787 44.26 -3.43 16.56
C LYS A 787 45.49 -4.05 15.90
N GLU A 788 45.69 -5.35 16.08
CA GLU A 788 46.84 -6.07 15.56
C GLU A 788 46.81 -6.18 14.03
N LYS A 789 47.96 -6.03 13.37
CA LYS A 789 48.08 -6.19 11.91
C LYS A 789 48.19 -7.65 11.45
N ALA A 790 48.55 -8.56 12.37
CA ALA A 790 48.74 -9.98 12.10
C ALA A 790 47.49 -10.79 12.45
N ILE A 791 47.24 -11.92 11.77
CA ILE A 791 46.16 -12.85 12.16
C ILE A 791 46.52 -13.48 13.51
N THR A 792 45.73 -13.18 14.54
CA THR A 792 45.95 -13.66 15.92
C THR A 792 44.70 -14.32 16.49
N HIS A 793 44.83 -15.01 17.62
CA HIS A 793 43.68 -15.53 18.36
C HIS A 793 42.64 -14.46 18.74
N LYS A 794 43.02 -13.18 18.83
CA LYS A 794 42.08 -12.07 19.08
C LYS A 794 41.13 -11.85 17.92
N HIS A 795 41.64 -11.87 16.68
CA HIS A 795 40.82 -11.82 15.46
C HIS A 795 39.84 -12.99 15.40
N ILE A 796 40.34 -14.21 15.65
CA ILE A 796 39.51 -15.42 15.62
C ILE A 796 38.43 -15.38 16.72
N ARG A 797 38.76 -14.89 17.92
CA ARG A 797 37.79 -14.71 19.01
C ARG A 797 36.76 -13.64 18.65
N SER A 798 37.16 -12.54 18.02
CA SER A 798 36.26 -11.50 17.53
C SER A 798 35.28 -12.07 16.50
N LEU A 799 35.75 -12.78 15.47
CA LEU A 799 34.91 -13.41 14.47
C LEU A 799 33.94 -14.45 15.07
N LYS A 800 34.38 -15.25 16.06
CA LYS A 800 33.49 -16.17 16.78
C LYS A 800 32.42 -15.43 17.58
N LYS A 801 32.77 -14.31 18.23
CA LYS A 801 31.81 -13.49 18.98
C LYS A 801 30.76 -12.87 18.06
N GLN A 802 31.19 -12.32 16.91
CA GLN A 802 30.30 -11.79 15.88
C GLN A 802 29.35 -12.85 15.31
N ALA A 803 29.89 -14.03 14.99
CA ALA A 803 29.08 -15.15 14.52
C ALA A 803 28.08 -15.63 15.57
N SER A 804 28.49 -15.69 16.85
CA SER A 804 27.57 -16.03 17.95
C SER A 804 26.43 -15.03 18.05
N LEU A 805 26.74 -13.73 18.05
CA LEU A 805 25.74 -12.66 18.15
C LEU A 805 24.69 -12.75 17.03
N LEU A 806 25.13 -12.88 15.77
CA LEU A 806 24.22 -12.93 14.61
C LEU A 806 23.40 -14.22 14.52
N VAL A 807 23.92 -15.34 15.03
CA VAL A 807 23.19 -16.61 15.06
C VAL A 807 22.15 -16.62 16.16
N THR A 808 22.46 -16.09 17.34
CA THR A 808 21.54 -16.07 18.50
C THR A 808 20.49 -14.95 18.40
N THR A 809 20.75 -13.93 17.59
CA THR A 809 19.77 -12.88 17.32
C THR A 809 18.58 -13.46 16.53
N PRO A 810 17.34 -13.31 17.05
CA PRO A 810 16.16 -13.84 16.39
C PRO A 810 15.89 -13.11 15.06
N MET A 811 15.67 -13.87 13.99
CA MET A 811 15.30 -13.31 12.69
C MET A 811 13.80 -12.99 12.66
N CYS A 812 13.40 -11.81 13.12
CA CYS A 812 12.01 -11.35 13.10
C CYS A 812 11.39 -11.49 11.70
N PHE A 813 10.14 -12.00 11.60
CA PHE A 813 9.51 -12.17 10.29
C PHE A 813 8.82 -10.90 9.83
N PRO A 814 9.07 -10.47 8.59
CA PRO A 814 8.44 -9.28 8.04
C PRO A 814 6.95 -9.52 7.77
N ARG A 815 6.17 -8.44 7.68
CA ARG A 815 4.72 -8.50 7.44
C ARG A 815 4.39 -9.24 6.15
N TYR A 816 5.13 -8.98 5.08
CA TYR A 816 4.92 -9.60 3.77
C TYR A 816 5.01 -11.12 3.79
N PHE A 817 5.72 -11.72 4.76
CA PHE A 817 5.76 -13.17 4.94
C PHE A 817 4.36 -13.77 5.17
N PHE A 818 3.48 -13.04 5.86
CA PHE A 818 2.13 -13.51 6.22
C PHE A 818 0.99 -12.78 5.50
N GLN A 819 1.22 -11.55 5.05
CA GLN A 819 0.18 -10.70 4.49
C GLN A 819 0.69 -9.84 3.33
N THR A 820 0.15 -10.14 2.14
CA THR A 820 0.26 -9.33 0.94
C THR A 820 -0.78 -8.21 0.95
N LEU A 821 -0.35 -6.95 0.78
CA LEU A 821 -1.22 -5.76 0.79
C LEU A 821 -1.43 -5.11 -0.59
N GLN A 822 -0.55 -5.43 -1.53
CA GLN A 822 -0.57 -5.06 -2.93
C GLN A 822 -0.33 -6.34 -3.72
N SER A 823 -0.94 -6.50 -4.90
CA SER A 823 -0.71 -7.66 -5.76
C SER A 823 -0.64 -7.21 -7.20
N THR A 824 0.49 -7.48 -7.85
CA THR A 824 0.78 -7.10 -9.22
C THR A 824 1.22 -8.34 -9.99
N THR A 825 0.47 -8.72 -11.02
CA THR A 825 0.79 -9.86 -11.87
C THR A 825 0.96 -9.43 -13.32
N ILE A 826 1.91 -10.04 -14.02
CA ILE A 826 2.06 -9.88 -15.47
C ILE A 826 1.71 -11.20 -16.14
N THR A 827 0.78 -11.15 -17.09
CA THR A 827 0.52 -12.26 -18.00
C THR A 827 1.16 -11.95 -19.35
N LEU A 828 2.00 -12.86 -19.85
CA LEU A 828 2.66 -12.73 -21.15
C LEU A 828 2.01 -13.67 -22.17
N ALA A 829 1.74 -13.15 -23.36
CA ALA A 829 1.38 -13.88 -24.55
C ALA A 829 2.48 -13.70 -25.60
N VAL A 830 3.09 -14.79 -26.05
CA VAL A 830 4.17 -14.77 -27.03
C VAL A 830 3.68 -15.38 -28.33
N SER A 831 3.98 -14.71 -29.45
CA SER A 831 3.67 -15.17 -30.80
C SER A 831 4.92 -15.08 -31.70
N PRO A 832 5.12 -16.01 -32.65
CA PRO A 832 4.24 -17.13 -33.00
C PRO A 832 4.25 -18.27 -31.96
N GLN A 833 3.13 -18.99 -31.86
CA GLN A 833 3.00 -20.19 -31.03
C GLN A 833 3.36 -21.44 -31.85
N PRO A 834 3.91 -22.50 -31.23
CA PRO A 834 4.17 -23.76 -31.95
C PRO A 834 2.84 -24.40 -32.38
N ARG A 835 2.85 -25.13 -33.51
CA ARG A 835 1.66 -25.83 -34.02
C ARG A 835 1.14 -26.88 -33.04
N VAL A 836 2.06 -27.52 -32.31
CA VAL A 836 1.80 -28.48 -31.25
C VAL A 836 2.65 -28.07 -30.04
N ASN A 837 2.04 -28.03 -28.85
CA ASN A 837 2.75 -27.68 -27.62
C ASN A 837 3.96 -28.60 -27.40
N GLY A 838 5.14 -28.01 -27.26
CA GLY A 838 6.41 -28.72 -27.05
C GLY A 838 7.25 -28.95 -28.31
N GLU A 839 6.71 -28.74 -29.52
CA GLU A 839 7.49 -28.83 -30.76
C GLU A 839 8.28 -27.53 -31.04
N PRO A 840 9.49 -27.62 -31.63
CA PRO A 840 10.26 -26.45 -31.99
C PRO A 840 9.65 -25.73 -33.19
N ILE A 841 9.69 -24.40 -33.17
CA ILE A 841 9.28 -23.56 -34.30
C ILE A 841 10.39 -23.62 -35.36
N THR A 842 10.04 -24.00 -36.59
CA THR A 842 10.99 -24.13 -37.68
C THR A 842 11.19 -22.81 -38.42
N VAL A 843 12.45 -22.44 -38.65
CA VAL A 843 12.86 -21.20 -39.32
C VAL A 843 13.92 -21.53 -40.37
N ASN A 844 13.87 -20.88 -41.53
CA ASN A 844 14.85 -21.09 -42.61
C ASN A 844 16.16 -20.35 -42.32
N MET A 845 17.31 -20.92 -42.65
CA MET A 845 18.61 -20.27 -42.53
C MET A 845 18.65 -18.91 -43.25
N GLY A 846 19.19 -17.89 -42.58
CA GLY A 846 19.29 -16.53 -43.12
C GLY A 846 17.98 -15.72 -43.10
N SER A 847 16.88 -16.29 -42.59
CA SER A 847 15.64 -15.54 -42.35
C SER A 847 15.61 -14.96 -40.94
N ASN A 848 15.01 -13.78 -40.82
CA ASN A 848 14.77 -13.13 -39.54
C ASN A 848 13.49 -13.70 -38.91
N PHE A 849 13.60 -14.13 -37.66
CA PHE A 849 12.47 -14.61 -36.87
C PHE A 849 11.95 -13.50 -35.96
N VAL A 850 10.70 -13.09 -36.17
CA VAL A 850 10.06 -12.06 -35.35
C VAL A 850 9.29 -12.71 -34.21
N VAL A 851 9.64 -12.34 -32.99
CA VAL A 851 8.92 -12.69 -31.76
C VAL A 851 8.15 -11.48 -31.30
N LYS A 852 6.82 -11.57 -31.31
CA LYS A 852 5.95 -10.56 -30.73
C LYS A 852 5.56 -10.98 -29.32
N VAL A 853 5.92 -10.16 -28.35
CA VAL A 853 5.62 -10.32 -26.93
C VAL A 853 4.55 -9.30 -26.55
N GLU A 854 3.39 -9.78 -26.18
CA GLU A 854 2.29 -9.00 -25.64
C GLU A 854 2.10 -9.33 -24.17
N GLY A 855 1.64 -8.39 -23.37
CA GLY A 855 1.31 -8.70 -21.99
C GLY A 855 0.34 -7.72 -21.37
N VAL A 856 -0.26 -8.17 -20.27
CA VAL A 856 -1.18 -7.38 -19.45
C VAL A 856 -0.68 -7.36 -18.01
N VAL A 857 -0.63 -6.15 -17.45
CA VAL A 857 -0.42 -5.92 -16.01
C VAL A 857 -1.78 -6.00 -15.33
N GLN A 858 -1.90 -6.84 -14.32
CA GLN A 858 -3.12 -6.94 -13.51
C GLN A 858 -2.80 -6.48 -12.09
N HIS A 859 -3.65 -5.59 -11.60
CA HIS A 859 -3.56 -5.06 -10.24
C HIS A 859 -4.69 -5.66 -9.41
N GLY A 860 -4.39 -6.57 -8.49
CA GLY A 860 -5.41 -7.23 -7.67
C GLY A 860 -6.08 -6.27 -6.68
N THR A 861 -5.28 -5.45 -6.00
CA THR A 861 -5.76 -4.34 -5.16
C THR A 861 -5.11 -3.05 -5.64
N LYS A 862 -5.76 -1.89 -5.42
CA LYS A 862 -5.20 -0.59 -5.81
C LYS A 862 -3.76 -0.48 -5.29
N ALA A 863 -2.82 -0.12 -6.17
CA ALA A 863 -1.42 0.05 -5.82
C ALA A 863 -1.29 0.94 -4.58
N LYS A 864 -0.68 0.40 -3.52
CA LYS A 864 -0.54 1.07 -2.22
C LYS A 864 0.86 1.61 -2.00
N PHE A 865 1.87 0.94 -2.55
CA PHE A 865 3.27 1.24 -2.27
C PHE A 865 4.01 1.73 -3.50
N ARG A 866 3.88 1.02 -4.63
CA ARG A 866 4.60 1.32 -5.88
C ARG A 866 3.68 1.16 -7.07
N LYS A 867 3.93 1.95 -8.11
CA LYS A 867 3.19 1.88 -9.38
C LYS A 867 4.12 1.41 -10.49
N VAL A 868 3.56 0.74 -11.48
CA VAL A 868 4.31 0.34 -12.69
C VAL A 868 4.38 1.53 -13.65
N ASP A 869 5.58 2.03 -13.92
CA ASP A 869 5.83 3.06 -14.96
C ASP A 869 6.27 2.44 -16.30
N GLY A 870 6.98 1.30 -16.24
CA GLY A 870 7.52 0.64 -17.42
C GLY A 870 7.70 -0.86 -17.24
N ILE A 871 7.96 -1.54 -18.35
CA ILE A 871 8.21 -2.98 -18.39
C ILE A 871 9.46 -3.19 -19.23
N GLN A 872 10.46 -3.84 -18.64
CA GLN A 872 11.67 -4.24 -19.32
C GLN A 872 11.51 -5.69 -19.77
N LEU A 873 11.51 -5.91 -21.08
CA LEU A 873 11.49 -7.22 -21.70
C LEU A 873 12.91 -7.58 -22.12
N THR A 874 13.39 -8.73 -21.68
CA THR A 874 14.70 -9.27 -22.04
C THR A 874 14.52 -10.61 -22.75
N ILE A 875 15.02 -10.72 -23.97
CA ILE A 875 15.08 -11.97 -24.73
C ILE A 875 16.52 -12.47 -24.75
N THR A 876 16.74 -13.69 -24.29
CA THR A 876 18.03 -14.38 -24.31
C THR A 876 17.91 -15.64 -25.18
N SER A 877 18.71 -15.73 -26.25
CA SER A 877 18.81 -16.93 -27.08
C SER A 877 20.05 -17.72 -26.69
N GLN A 878 19.88 -19.00 -26.36
CA GLN A 878 20.97 -19.92 -26.04
C GLN A 878 21.01 -21.06 -27.06
N LEU A 879 22.20 -21.36 -27.57
CA LEU A 879 22.42 -22.49 -28.46
C LEU A 879 22.35 -23.81 -27.68
N VAL A 880 21.49 -24.73 -28.11
CA VAL A 880 21.36 -26.08 -27.51
C VAL A 880 22.36 -27.02 -28.18
N THR A 881 23.60 -27.05 -27.69
CA THR A 881 24.61 -28.03 -28.12
C THR A 881 24.42 -29.38 -27.42
N ARG A 882 24.54 -30.49 -28.18
CA ARG A 882 24.48 -31.86 -27.63
C ARG A 882 25.75 -32.34 -26.89
N ASN A 883 26.82 -31.54 -26.82
CA ASN A 883 28.11 -31.96 -26.23
C ASN A 883 28.50 -31.14 -24.99
N HIS A 884 29.02 -31.83 -23.97
CA HIS A 884 29.38 -31.35 -22.63
C HIS A 884 30.70 -30.54 -22.54
N ASP A 885 31.25 -30.04 -23.65
CA ASP A 885 32.55 -29.34 -23.59
C ASP A 885 32.39 -27.85 -23.22
N THR A 886 33.03 -27.50 -22.10
CA THR A 886 33.08 -26.20 -21.45
C THR A 886 33.99 -25.22 -22.18
N ARG A 887 33.58 -24.75 -23.36
CA ARG A 887 34.10 -23.51 -23.95
C ARG A 887 32.96 -22.51 -24.10
N THR A 888 33.16 -21.33 -23.53
CA THR A 888 32.27 -20.17 -23.56
C THR A 888 31.69 -19.92 -24.94
N THR A 889 30.36 -19.95 -25.01
CA THR A 889 29.51 -19.87 -26.19
C THR A 889 29.53 -18.48 -26.82
N GLU A 890 30.24 -18.30 -27.94
CA GLU A 890 30.21 -17.09 -28.80
C GLU A 890 28.86 -16.90 -29.57
N GLY A 891 27.73 -17.32 -29.00
CA GLY A 891 26.44 -17.37 -29.72
C GLY A 891 25.21 -16.93 -28.91
N ASN A 892 25.38 -16.40 -27.69
CA ASN A 892 24.24 -15.96 -26.88
C ASN A 892 23.82 -14.54 -27.29
N LEU A 893 22.65 -14.43 -27.93
CA LEU A 893 22.04 -13.14 -28.26
C LEU A 893 21.18 -12.68 -27.08
N ILE A 894 21.43 -11.47 -26.57
CA ILE A 894 20.60 -10.81 -25.56
C ILE A 894 20.05 -9.53 -26.18
N LEU A 895 18.73 -9.40 -26.23
CA LEU A 895 18.02 -8.20 -26.65
C LEU A 895 17.17 -7.70 -25.49
N THR A 896 17.22 -6.40 -25.20
CA THR A 896 16.42 -5.79 -24.14
C THR A 896 15.66 -4.60 -24.70
N GLN A 897 14.37 -4.50 -24.39
CA GLN A 897 13.53 -3.37 -24.76
C GLN A 897 12.69 -2.94 -23.56
N THR A 898 12.56 -1.64 -23.37
CA THR A 898 11.68 -1.06 -22.36
C THR A 898 10.43 -0.52 -23.02
N VAL A 899 9.26 -0.92 -22.53
CA VAL A 899 7.96 -0.51 -23.06
C VAL A 899 7.15 0.10 -21.92
N LYS A 900 6.56 1.27 -22.15
CA LYS A 900 5.59 1.83 -21.22
C LYS A 900 4.22 1.17 -21.46
N PRO A 901 3.62 0.50 -20.47
CA PRO A 901 2.31 -0.09 -20.64
C PRO A 901 1.28 1.03 -20.85
N HIS A 902 0.54 0.94 -21.94
CA HIS A 902 -0.57 1.83 -22.21
C HIS A 902 -1.86 1.13 -21.76
N LYS A 903 -2.46 1.63 -20.68
CA LYS A 903 -3.71 1.09 -20.08
C LYS A 903 -3.56 -0.37 -19.67
N ASP A 904 -2.50 -0.63 -18.90
CA ASP A 904 -2.13 -1.95 -18.39
C ASP A 904 -1.81 -2.99 -19.48
N PHE A 905 -1.72 -2.61 -20.75
CA PHE A 905 -1.33 -3.48 -21.86
C PHE A 905 -0.04 -2.98 -22.52
N PHE A 906 0.80 -3.90 -22.96
CA PHE A 906 2.01 -3.60 -23.71
C PHE A 906 2.24 -4.66 -24.80
N ALA A 907 2.93 -4.23 -25.86
CA ALA A 907 3.35 -5.09 -26.95
C ALA A 907 4.74 -4.66 -27.43
N SER A 908 5.58 -5.63 -27.76
CA SER A 908 6.95 -5.43 -28.23
C SER A 908 7.30 -6.48 -29.27
N GLU A 909 8.13 -6.13 -30.23
CA GLU A 909 8.58 -7.05 -31.29
C GLU A 909 10.10 -7.15 -31.27
N PHE A 910 10.60 -8.38 -31.26
CA PHE A 910 12.01 -8.69 -31.28
C PHE A 910 12.36 -9.46 -32.55
N CYS A 911 13.47 -9.13 -33.17
CA CYS A 911 13.95 -9.78 -34.38
C CYS A 911 15.19 -10.60 -34.05
N LEU A 912 15.11 -11.92 -34.25
CA LEU A 912 16.20 -12.86 -34.01
C LEU A 912 16.73 -13.37 -35.35
N SER A 913 18.02 -13.23 -35.59
CA SER A 913 18.67 -13.72 -36.81
C SER A 913 19.45 -15.01 -36.51
N PHE A 914 19.15 -16.08 -37.26
CA PHE A 914 19.82 -17.37 -37.13
C PHE A 914 20.64 -17.66 -38.40
N ASN A 915 21.96 -17.66 -38.25
CA ASN A 915 22.90 -17.72 -39.37
C ASN A 915 23.48 -19.12 -39.64
N GLN A 916 23.17 -20.11 -38.80
CA GLN A 916 23.65 -21.49 -38.91
C GLN A 916 22.54 -22.47 -38.52
N GLY A 917 22.47 -23.62 -39.20
CA GLY A 917 21.54 -24.70 -38.87
C GLY A 917 21.77 -25.20 -37.45
N SER A 918 20.85 -24.89 -36.54
CA SER A 918 21.04 -25.04 -35.10
C SER A 918 19.71 -25.02 -34.34
N GLN A 919 19.72 -25.55 -33.11
CA GLN A 919 18.57 -25.49 -32.21
C GLN A 919 18.85 -24.48 -31.11
N HIS A 920 17.97 -23.52 -30.95
CA HIS A 920 18.06 -22.46 -29.95
C HIS A 920 16.93 -22.57 -28.93
N GLN A 921 17.25 -22.28 -27.67
CA GLN A 921 16.27 -22.05 -26.62
C GLN A 921 16.21 -20.54 -26.35
N VAL A 922 15.06 -19.94 -26.61
CA VAL A 922 14.82 -18.51 -26.45
C VAL A 922 14.03 -18.28 -25.18
N HIS A 923 14.64 -17.62 -24.21
CA HIS A 923 14.03 -17.23 -22.95
C HIS A 923 13.59 -15.78 -23.01
N ILE A 924 12.34 -15.52 -22.62
CA ILE A 924 11.72 -14.19 -22.58
C ILE A 924 11.43 -13.92 -21.12
N GLU A 925 12.03 -12.88 -20.56
CA GLU A 925 11.84 -12.46 -19.18
C GLU A 925 11.22 -11.06 -19.15
N ALA A 926 10.24 -10.87 -18.27
CA ALA A 926 9.64 -9.56 -18.00
C ALA A 926 10.00 -9.08 -16.60
N ALA A 927 10.52 -7.86 -16.52
CA ALA A 927 10.78 -7.12 -15.30
C ALA A 927 9.93 -5.85 -15.25
N LEU A 928 9.52 -5.45 -14.06
CA LEU A 928 8.78 -4.20 -13.84
C LEU A 928 9.77 -3.05 -13.61
N ILE A 929 9.40 -1.86 -14.07
CA ILE A 929 10.06 -0.60 -13.73
C ILE A 929 9.04 0.24 -12.95
N ASP A 930 9.43 0.67 -11.75
CA ASP A 930 8.56 1.50 -10.91
C ASP A 930 8.69 3.00 -11.22
N ASP A 931 7.92 3.81 -10.49
CA ASP A 931 7.90 5.28 -10.57
C ASP A 931 9.21 5.95 -10.12
N THR A 932 10.10 5.21 -9.44
CA THR A 932 11.46 5.65 -9.11
C THR A 932 12.51 5.18 -10.11
N ALA A 933 12.09 4.57 -11.23
CA ALA A 933 12.93 3.95 -12.24
C ALA A 933 13.74 2.73 -11.75
N SER A 934 13.35 2.10 -10.64
CA SER A 934 13.96 0.86 -10.15
C SER A 934 13.46 -0.36 -10.92
N VAL A 935 14.35 -1.30 -11.23
CA VAL A 935 14.03 -2.54 -11.98
C VAL A 935 13.76 -3.71 -11.03
N TRP A 936 12.63 -4.38 -11.21
CA TRP A 936 12.13 -5.47 -10.36
C TRP A 936 11.95 -6.76 -11.14
N GLN A 937 12.64 -7.81 -10.69
CA GLN A 937 12.70 -9.13 -11.32
C GLN A 937 11.64 -10.07 -10.75
N ILE A 938 10.39 -9.91 -11.21
CA ILE A 938 9.23 -10.65 -10.67
C ILE A 938 9.14 -12.13 -11.09
N GLY A 939 10.10 -12.64 -11.87
CA GLY A 939 10.19 -14.06 -12.23
C GLY A 939 9.24 -14.52 -13.33
N VAL A 940 8.62 -13.60 -14.07
CA VAL A 940 7.75 -13.95 -15.21
C VAL A 940 8.61 -14.29 -16.42
N ARG A 941 8.57 -15.58 -16.82
CA ARG A 941 9.40 -16.13 -17.88
C ARG A 941 8.58 -16.97 -18.85
N ASN A 942 8.88 -16.87 -20.13
CA ASN A 942 8.37 -17.75 -21.17
C ASN A 942 9.53 -18.29 -21.99
N THR A 943 9.43 -19.52 -22.51
CA THR A 943 10.52 -20.17 -23.24
C THR A 943 10.00 -20.76 -24.54
N LEU A 944 10.69 -20.44 -25.64
CA LEU A 944 10.43 -20.98 -26.96
C LEU A 944 11.62 -21.83 -27.42
N THR A 945 11.32 -22.93 -28.09
CA THR A 945 12.35 -23.73 -28.77
C THR A 945 12.27 -23.44 -30.26
N ILE A 946 13.40 -23.06 -30.87
CA ILE A 946 13.49 -22.72 -32.29
C ILE A 946 14.49 -23.65 -32.95
N LYS A 947 14.13 -24.16 -34.14
CA LYS A 947 15.01 -24.98 -34.97
C LYS A 947 15.25 -24.28 -36.30
N CYS A 948 16.48 -23.84 -36.51
CA CYS A 948 16.93 -23.28 -37.78
C CYS A 948 17.40 -24.41 -38.71
N HIS A 949 16.80 -24.48 -39.91
CA HIS A 949 17.10 -25.45 -40.95
C HIS A 949 18.05 -24.89 -42.00
#